data_AF-A0A7K0CIE2-F1
#
_entry.id   AF-A0A7K0CIE2-F1
#
_cell.length_a   1.000
_cell.length_b   1.000
_cell.length_c   1.000
_cell.angle_alpha   90.00
_cell.angle_beta   90.00
_cell.angle_gamma   90.00
#
_symmetry.space_group_name_H-M   'P 1'
#
loop_
_entity.id
_entity.type
_entity.pdbx_description
1 polymer ?
#
loop_
_entity_poly.entity_id
_entity_poly.type
_entity_poly.pdbx_seq_one_letter_code
_entity_poly.pdbx_strand_id
1 'polypeptide(L)'
;MAGRRAWVAGAAGPVALADDEGEPGAAVALGPADADEVRARGAVTQLRRLVAAGGVEAAGAGVDLGGGFRSARLAGARGDHRDAVLAALRAVGPEDAERVGERGAVLVALFGPEATKRVGAAATRAVGEGRWAAVRLASAASDLLGPEQLERVLALEAPEGVDPVGGGAASELAGQLRQVLEPVPGARRLGLVVDLWGRALGVHAAAARRRRLLGSQGKQDRTEALRERREHHEDERFLQSFELNRAPGQPTTPGALARWIPPEHLRRDVLNRLLADAYAATALLHAAVAVCDHGAVEGLARVEPLLAAAGEWTSDGWLFLATQRVPGLTGLPARPGVRVRELLHLYASDGPRDDVFADRVREYLAHARDYALVIADEVVALGDVGCSDPDPLLCDWARLPMAAWRERSGLAVTDRPPAPEWVQSRFGLTADRPDGDEIVGELRWYADLMDALARLYGHDAAGRPWHGDRRFFDHDPEPEPDPLTPRLDSVALAVSGAAQLVALGARPAKAADWPAFTAALLAGVDVSAALSGEFPVPPPLAAVDGSVVPGTAARFRVARSARTLAVWAAYMGNCIAGSLYTEGAAAGRSVLGALCDERGTVLANVELLHQRPAHRGWRISEIAGRFNATPDPELERRFRAWVTTLPGVRPPEPEPRDERDAAGRPARRKVPPVHEAAGPALAALLTPHPYAGVFTALAGTAPDAALTHLRRLDQDSLVRARRRVMADTDGLRTLWAATAARPLTDAVARLDPALRERYSALALLTEDTPLPRSLRHLVRLPALAPAYSAELVSRRIRTALGRLVSDDDPALARALSRRPTVPLLCALTVTALLRPPATALVQVAPPRKITVPGYPASSLADEDGPWRRALPVVAELGVDTGPFWDRVAADGLRVPRSWLTAGGWPVLWGRAHG
;
A
#
# COMPACT_ATOMS: atom_id res chain seq x y z
N MET A 1 50.53 14.24 -5.86
CA MET A 1 51.10 13.02 -6.47
C MET A 1 52.18 13.45 -7.46
N ALA A 2 53.46 13.26 -7.16
CA ALA A 2 54.54 13.57 -8.11
C ALA A 2 54.95 12.28 -8.84
N GLY A 3 54.88 12.26 -10.17
CA GLY A 3 55.39 11.16 -11.02
C GLY A 3 54.38 10.18 -11.61
N ARG A 4 53.06 10.40 -11.46
CA ARG A 4 52.01 9.58 -12.11
C ARG A 4 51.13 10.42 -13.02
N ARG A 5 50.65 9.84 -14.12
CA ARG A 5 49.77 10.49 -15.11
C ARG A 5 48.55 9.61 -15.43
N ALA A 6 47.42 10.25 -15.69
CA ALA A 6 46.17 9.58 -16.08
C ALA A 6 46.09 9.45 -17.60
N TRP A 7 45.69 8.28 -18.08
CA TRP A 7 45.57 7.97 -19.50
C TRP A 7 44.17 7.48 -19.85
N VAL A 8 43.64 7.96 -20.98
CA VAL A 8 42.33 7.59 -21.54
C VAL A 8 42.43 7.13 -22.98
N ALA A 9 41.34 6.52 -23.44
CA ALA A 9 41.08 6.11 -24.80
C ALA A 9 40.85 7.32 -25.73
N GLY A 10 41.82 7.69 -26.58
CA GLY A 10 41.64 8.67 -27.65
C GLY A 10 41.38 8.05 -29.03
N ALA A 11 41.02 8.89 -30.01
CA ALA A 11 40.70 8.47 -31.39
C ALA A 11 41.91 7.91 -32.17
N ALA A 12 43.12 8.37 -31.86
CA ALA A 12 44.37 7.95 -32.53
C ALA A 12 45.29 7.08 -31.65
N GLY A 13 44.92 6.83 -30.38
CA GLY A 13 45.79 6.15 -29.42
C GLY A 13 45.48 6.53 -27.97
N PRO A 14 46.24 6.02 -26.99
CA PRO A 14 46.12 6.46 -25.60
C PRO A 14 46.51 7.94 -25.46
N VAL A 15 45.69 8.72 -24.75
CA VAL A 15 45.90 10.16 -24.51
C VAL A 15 46.14 10.39 -23.03
N ALA A 16 47.20 11.11 -22.69
CA ALA A 16 47.46 11.53 -21.32
C ALA A 16 46.67 12.79 -20.99
N LEU A 17 45.93 12.77 -19.88
CA LEU A 17 45.18 13.92 -19.40
C LEU A 17 46.11 14.92 -18.67
N ALA A 18 45.79 16.21 -18.77
CA ALA A 18 46.26 17.23 -17.85
C ALA A 18 45.47 17.17 -16.53
N ASP A 19 46.00 17.73 -15.44
CA ASP A 19 45.45 17.59 -14.07
C ASP A 19 43.98 18.07 -13.92
N ASP A 20 43.47 18.88 -14.86
CA ASP A 20 42.09 19.42 -14.88
C ASP A 20 41.25 18.99 -16.11
N GLU A 21 41.75 18.12 -16.98
CA GLU A 21 41.05 17.67 -18.19
C GLU A 21 40.40 16.29 -18.02
N GLY A 22 39.10 16.18 -18.31
CA GLY A 22 38.37 14.89 -18.37
C GLY A 22 36.93 14.97 -17.86
N GLU A 23 36.09 14.03 -18.31
CA GLU A 23 34.71 13.93 -17.80
C GLU A 23 34.71 13.42 -16.34
N PRO A 24 33.93 14.06 -15.43
CA PRO A 24 33.82 13.63 -14.05
C PRO A 24 33.45 12.14 -13.94
N GLY A 25 34.20 11.40 -13.12
CA GLY A 25 33.98 9.97 -12.90
C GLY A 25 34.43 9.03 -14.03
N ALA A 26 35.04 9.52 -15.10
CA ALA A 26 35.55 8.68 -16.18
C ALA A 26 36.62 7.69 -15.71
N ALA A 27 36.63 6.49 -16.31
CA ALA A 27 37.65 5.48 -16.08
C ALA A 27 38.98 5.88 -16.71
N VAL A 28 40.07 5.78 -15.93
CA VAL A 28 41.43 6.14 -16.36
C VAL A 28 42.44 5.07 -15.97
N ALA A 29 43.52 4.96 -16.73
CA ALA A 29 44.69 4.18 -16.35
C ALA A 29 45.73 5.12 -15.72
N LEU A 30 46.02 4.93 -14.42
CA LEU A 30 47.03 5.68 -13.68
C LEU A 30 48.36 4.92 -13.72
N GLY A 31 49.39 5.52 -14.30
CA GLY A 31 50.71 4.90 -14.41
C GLY A 31 51.85 5.91 -14.39
N PRO A 32 53.09 5.47 -14.68
CA PRO A 32 54.28 6.33 -14.72
C PRO A 32 54.12 7.48 -15.72
N ALA A 33 54.58 8.68 -15.36
CA ALA A 33 54.48 9.86 -16.22
C ALA A 33 55.34 9.77 -17.49
N ASP A 34 56.38 8.93 -17.46
CA ASP A 34 57.36 8.66 -18.52
C ASP A 34 57.07 7.35 -19.28
N ALA A 35 55.89 6.76 -19.11
CA ALA A 35 55.53 5.52 -19.78
C ALA A 35 55.53 5.66 -21.32
N ASP A 36 56.16 4.70 -22.01
CA ASP A 36 56.12 4.64 -23.46
C ASP A 36 54.71 4.36 -24.01
N GLU A 37 54.49 4.68 -25.28
CA GLU A 37 53.18 4.55 -25.93
C GLU A 37 52.67 3.10 -25.97
N VAL A 38 53.57 2.12 -26.02
CA VAL A 38 53.22 0.69 -26.07
C VAL A 38 52.63 0.23 -24.74
N ARG A 39 53.27 0.60 -23.62
CA ARG A 39 52.80 0.32 -22.26
C ARG A 39 51.48 1.03 -21.98
N ALA A 40 51.38 2.32 -22.33
CA ALA A 40 50.14 3.09 -22.16
C ALA A 40 48.99 2.48 -22.98
N ARG A 41 49.26 2.03 -24.21
CA ARG A 41 48.25 1.39 -25.08
C ARG A 41 47.80 0.04 -24.52
N GLY A 42 48.73 -0.75 -23.98
CA GLY A 42 48.42 -2.01 -23.29
C GLY A 42 47.50 -1.80 -22.09
N ALA A 43 47.83 -0.84 -21.23
CA ALA A 43 47.04 -0.51 -20.04
C ALA A 43 45.63 0.02 -20.38
N VAL A 44 45.52 0.93 -21.35
CA VAL A 44 44.21 1.44 -21.82
C VAL A 44 43.36 0.33 -22.44
N THR A 45 43.98 -0.64 -23.11
CA THR A 45 43.26 -1.82 -23.65
C THR A 45 42.70 -2.69 -22.53
N GLN A 46 43.51 -2.96 -21.49
CA GLN A 46 43.04 -3.70 -20.31
C GLN A 46 41.96 -2.93 -19.55
N LEU A 47 42.08 -1.61 -19.42
CA LEU A 47 41.04 -0.77 -18.83
C LEU A 47 39.73 -0.88 -19.61
N ARG A 48 39.77 -0.82 -20.95
CA ARG A 48 38.57 -0.99 -21.78
C ARG A 48 37.92 -2.36 -21.58
N ARG A 49 38.72 -3.44 -21.45
CA ARG A 49 38.20 -4.78 -21.15
C ARG A 49 37.55 -4.85 -19.77
N LEU A 50 38.18 -4.26 -18.76
CA LEU A 50 37.65 -4.16 -17.40
C LEU A 50 36.32 -3.40 -17.39
N VAL A 51 36.24 -2.26 -18.07
CA VAL A 51 35.02 -1.46 -18.17
C VAL A 51 33.94 -2.17 -18.97
N ALA A 52 34.29 -2.92 -20.01
CA ALA A 52 33.32 -3.71 -20.78
C ALA A 52 32.73 -4.86 -19.95
N ALA A 53 33.52 -5.49 -19.07
CA ALA A 53 33.08 -6.61 -18.24
C ALA A 53 32.41 -6.18 -16.93
N GLY A 54 32.90 -5.13 -16.27
CA GLY A 54 32.50 -4.71 -14.92
C GLY A 54 31.95 -3.28 -14.82
N GLY A 55 31.79 -2.59 -15.96
CA GLY A 55 31.41 -1.18 -15.99
C GLY A 55 32.51 -0.24 -15.52
N VAL A 56 32.22 1.07 -15.59
CA VAL A 56 33.14 2.13 -15.14
C VAL A 56 33.47 2.01 -13.65
N GLU A 57 32.55 1.46 -12.85
CA GLU A 57 32.72 1.24 -11.41
C GLU A 57 33.90 0.32 -11.08
N ALA A 58 34.09 -0.77 -11.81
CA ALA A 58 35.23 -1.68 -11.62
C ALA A 58 36.59 -0.98 -11.77
N ALA A 59 36.66 0.09 -12.58
CA ALA A 59 37.89 0.87 -12.72
C ALA A 59 38.30 1.57 -11.40
N GLY A 60 37.36 1.83 -10.49
CA GLY A 60 37.65 2.47 -9.20
C GLY A 60 38.38 1.58 -8.19
N ALA A 61 38.57 0.28 -8.48
CA ALA A 61 39.13 -0.68 -7.51
C ALA A 61 40.66 -0.67 -7.44
N GLY A 62 41.35 0.01 -8.36
CA GLY A 62 42.82 -0.03 -8.41
C GLY A 62 43.39 -1.30 -9.05
N VAL A 63 42.65 -1.93 -9.97
CA VAL A 63 43.03 -3.18 -10.65
C VAL A 63 44.34 -3.00 -11.40
N ASP A 64 45.24 -3.97 -11.28
CA ASP A 64 46.49 -4.04 -12.04
C ASP A 64 46.20 -4.27 -13.54
N LEU A 65 46.58 -3.27 -14.33
CA LEU A 65 46.46 -3.25 -15.79
C LEU A 65 47.75 -3.69 -16.50
N GLY A 66 48.81 -3.99 -15.72
CA GLY A 66 50.13 -4.33 -16.21
C GLY A 66 51.04 -3.11 -16.43
N GLY A 67 52.36 -3.34 -16.49
CA GLY A 67 53.34 -2.28 -16.81
C GLY A 67 53.43 -1.15 -15.78
N GLY A 68 53.00 -1.38 -14.54
CA GLY A 68 52.96 -0.37 -13.48
C GLY A 68 51.70 0.51 -13.49
N PHE A 69 50.71 0.18 -14.31
CA PHE A 69 49.44 0.90 -14.39
C PHE A 69 48.37 0.27 -13.50
N ARG A 70 47.54 1.12 -12.89
CA ARG A 70 46.33 0.71 -12.17
C ARG A 70 45.11 1.43 -12.71
N SER A 71 43.95 0.79 -12.61
CA SER A 71 42.68 1.44 -12.92
C SER A 71 42.33 2.49 -11.87
N ALA A 72 41.69 3.58 -12.27
CA ALA A 72 41.06 4.54 -11.35
C ALA A 72 39.88 5.25 -12.01
N ARG A 73 39.19 6.10 -11.24
CA ARG A 73 38.16 7.02 -11.73
C ARG A 73 38.55 8.46 -11.42
N LEU A 74 38.24 9.38 -12.33
CA LEU A 74 38.36 10.81 -12.08
C LEU A 74 37.38 11.27 -10.99
N ALA A 75 37.64 12.44 -10.40
CA ALA A 75 36.75 13.03 -9.39
C ALA A 75 35.32 13.20 -9.93
N GLY A 76 34.32 12.98 -9.07
CA GLY A 76 32.89 13.08 -9.43
C GLY A 76 32.17 11.75 -9.69
N ALA A 77 32.85 10.60 -9.62
CA ALA A 77 32.19 9.29 -9.66
C ALA A 77 31.29 9.04 -8.44
N ARG A 78 30.14 8.38 -8.66
CA ARG A 78 29.27 7.84 -7.59
C ARG A 78 29.75 6.44 -7.16
N GLY A 79 29.34 6.02 -5.97
CA GLY A 79 29.65 4.70 -5.38
C GLY A 79 30.90 4.69 -4.50
N ASP A 80 30.97 3.71 -3.59
CA ASP A 80 32.07 3.52 -2.64
C ASP A 80 33.18 2.62 -3.24
N HIS A 81 34.37 2.63 -2.65
CA HIS A 81 35.45 1.71 -2.98
C HIS A 81 35.03 0.24 -2.84
N ARG A 82 34.17 -0.09 -1.86
CA ARG A 82 33.57 -1.43 -1.70
C ARG A 82 32.87 -1.92 -2.97
N ASP A 83 32.08 -1.05 -3.60
CA ASP A 83 31.32 -1.41 -4.80
C ASP A 83 32.25 -1.61 -6.00
N ALA A 84 33.28 -0.76 -6.11
CA ALA A 84 34.33 -0.92 -7.11
C ALA A 84 35.05 -2.27 -6.99
N VAL A 85 35.39 -2.69 -5.76
CA VAL A 85 36.04 -3.99 -5.50
C VAL A 85 35.11 -5.16 -5.87
N LEU A 86 33.82 -5.11 -5.53
CA LEU A 86 32.85 -6.13 -5.94
C LEU A 86 32.71 -6.22 -7.47
N ALA A 87 32.59 -5.08 -8.14
CA ALA A 87 32.49 -5.02 -9.61
C ALA A 87 33.76 -5.55 -10.27
N ALA A 88 34.94 -5.19 -9.75
CA ALA A 88 36.23 -5.66 -10.25
C ALA A 88 36.41 -7.18 -10.05
N LEU A 89 36.11 -7.73 -8.87
CA LEU A 89 36.21 -9.17 -8.61
C LEU A 89 35.31 -9.98 -9.55
N ARG A 90 34.10 -9.48 -9.83
CA ARG A 90 33.18 -10.13 -10.77
C ARG A 90 33.67 -10.07 -12.22
N ALA A 91 34.27 -8.95 -12.62
CA ALA A 91 34.77 -8.74 -13.98
C ALA A 91 36.08 -9.49 -14.27
N VAL A 92 36.95 -9.58 -13.27
CA VAL A 92 38.27 -10.22 -13.36
C VAL A 92 38.15 -11.73 -13.13
N GLY A 93 37.20 -12.17 -12.29
CA GLY A 93 36.98 -13.57 -11.96
C GLY A 93 37.85 -14.08 -10.81
N PRO A 94 37.58 -15.29 -10.30
CA PRO A 94 38.26 -15.85 -9.14
C PRO A 94 39.74 -16.17 -9.39
N GLU A 95 40.11 -16.55 -10.61
CA GLU A 95 41.49 -16.95 -10.96
C GLU A 95 42.47 -15.78 -10.94
N ASP A 96 42.00 -14.60 -11.34
CA ASP A 96 42.80 -13.39 -11.48
C ASP A 96 42.57 -12.38 -10.32
N ALA A 97 41.92 -12.80 -9.23
CA ALA A 97 41.48 -11.91 -8.14
C ALA A 97 42.63 -11.12 -7.48
N GLU A 98 43.87 -11.63 -7.55
CA GLU A 98 45.07 -10.95 -7.07
C GLU A 98 45.35 -9.61 -7.79
N ARG A 99 44.85 -9.45 -9.02
CA ARG A 99 44.97 -8.19 -9.78
C ARG A 99 44.19 -7.05 -9.15
N VAL A 100 43.15 -7.33 -8.37
CA VAL A 100 42.37 -6.30 -7.66
C VAL A 100 43.16 -5.75 -6.48
N GLY A 101 43.97 -6.57 -5.82
CA GLY A 101 44.83 -6.19 -4.72
C GLY A 101 45.18 -7.35 -3.81
N GLU A 102 45.99 -7.10 -2.78
CA GLU A 102 46.31 -8.11 -1.78
C GLU A 102 45.04 -8.63 -1.10
N ARG A 103 44.97 -9.96 -0.91
CA ARG A 103 43.77 -10.63 -0.38
C ARG A 103 43.24 -10.00 0.92
N GLY A 104 44.12 -9.62 1.83
CA GLY A 104 43.73 -8.96 3.08
C GLY A 104 43.07 -7.59 2.85
N ALA A 105 43.66 -6.76 1.98
CA ALA A 105 43.11 -5.44 1.64
C ALA A 105 41.76 -5.55 0.94
N VAL A 106 41.59 -6.52 0.04
CA VAL A 106 40.30 -6.80 -0.64
C VAL A 106 39.24 -7.21 0.37
N LEU A 107 39.54 -8.12 1.30
CA LEU A 107 38.58 -8.54 2.33
C LEU A 107 38.20 -7.39 3.28
N VAL A 108 39.16 -6.55 3.67
CA VAL A 108 38.89 -5.36 4.49
C VAL A 108 38.04 -4.34 3.72
N ALA A 109 38.25 -4.16 2.42
CA ALA A 109 37.40 -3.29 1.61
C ALA A 109 35.94 -3.80 1.55
N LEU A 110 35.75 -5.12 1.51
CA LEU A 110 34.42 -5.74 1.44
C LEU A 110 33.69 -5.82 2.77
N PHE A 111 34.40 -6.14 3.86
CA PHE A 111 33.79 -6.50 5.15
C PHE A 111 34.28 -5.63 6.33
N GLY A 112 35.17 -4.67 6.10
CA GLY A 112 35.70 -3.78 7.13
C GLY A 112 36.47 -4.54 8.23
N PRO A 113 36.30 -4.16 9.51
CA PRO A 113 37.03 -4.79 10.64
C PRO A 113 36.66 -6.26 10.86
N GLU A 114 35.54 -6.73 10.31
CA GLU A 114 35.04 -8.10 10.47
C GLU A 114 35.71 -9.11 9.50
N ALA A 115 36.70 -8.65 8.72
CA ALA A 115 37.47 -9.45 7.76
C ALA A 115 38.42 -10.47 8.43
N THR A 116 37.86 -11.45 9.15
CA THR A 116 38.63 -12.52 9.78
C THR A 116 39.09 -13.58 8.77
N LYS A 117 40.05 -14.45 9.17
CA LYS A 117 40.51 -15.58 8.35
C LYS A 117 39.36 -16.51 7.93
N ARG A 118 38.36 -16.71 8.79
CA ARG A 118 37.19 -17.55 8.50
C ARG A 118 36.25 -16.91 7.49
N VAL A 119 35.91 -15.64 7.68
CA VAL A 119 35.13 -14.85 6.72
C VAL A 119 35.84 -14.81 5.36
N GLY A 120 37.17 -14.65 5.35
CA GLY A 120 37.97 -14.69 4.12
C GLY A 120 37.93 -16.03 3.38
N ALA A 121 37.87 -17.16 4.10
CA ALA A 121 37.70 -18.48 3.49
C ALA A 121 36.29 -18.69 2.92
N ALA A 122 35.26 -18.26 3.67
CA ALA A 122 33.87 -18.32 3.20
C ALA A 122 33.64 -17.43 1.98
N ALA A 123 34.22 -16.22 1.95
CA ALA A 123 34.11 -15.30 0.82
C ALA A 123 34.80 -15.86 -0.43
N THR A 124 35.99 -16.44 -0.30
CA THR A 124 36.68 -17.10 -1.43
C THR A 124 35.85 -18.26 -1.99
N ARG A 125 35.23 -19.08 -1.12
CA ARG A 125 34.34 -20.15 -1.55
C ARG A 125 33.13 -19.59 -2.31
N ALA A 126 32.43 -18.62 -1.74
CA ALA A 126 31.25 -18.00 -2.35
C ALA A 126 31.56 -17.37 -3.70
N VAL A 127 32.71 -16.70 -3.85
CA VAL A 127 33.19 -16.14 -5.12
C VAL A 127 33.52 -17.25 -6.13
N GLY A 128 34.24 -18.30 -5.72
CA GLY A 128 34.58 -19.44 -6.58
C GLY A 128 33.36 -20.21 -7.08
N GLU A 129 32.30 -20.28 -6.28
CA GLU A 129 31.03 -20.92 -6.63
C GLU A 129 30.03 -19.95 -7.29
N GLY A 130 30.43 -18.70 -7.58
CA GLY A 130 29.60 -17.73 -8.27
C GLY A 130 28.41 -17.18 -7.47
N ARG A 131 28.40 -17.33 -6.13
CA ARG A 131 27.34 -16.87 -5.21
C ARG A 131 27.37 -15.35 -4.98
N TRP A 132 27.40 -14.56 -6.06
CA TRP A 132 27.59 -13.11 -6.02
C TRP A 132 26.53 -12.35 -5.23
N ALA A 133 25.27 -12.81 -5.25
CA ALA A 133 24.20 -12.22 -4.45
C ALA A 133 24.49 -12.33 -2.94
N ALA A 134 24.97 -13.49 -2.49
CA ALA A 134 25.35 -13.72 -1.10
C ALA A 134 26.57 -12.86 -0.69
N VAL A 135 27.58 -12.77 -1.57
CA VAL A 135 28.76 -11.91 -1.35
C VAL A 135 28.36 -10.43 -1.22
N ARG A 136 27.49 -9.94 -2.11
CA ARG A 136 26.98 -8.56 -2.06
C ARG A 136 26.19 -8.29 -0.78
N LEU A 137 25.30 -9.21 -0.39
CA LEU A 137 24.51 -9.06 0.85
C LEU A 137 25.41 -9.09 2.09
N ALA A 138 26.39 -10.00 2.14
CA ALA A 138 27.34 -10.07 3.24
C ALA A 138 28.20 -8.79 3.33
N SER A 139 28.64 -8.27 2.17
CA SER A 139 29.37 -7.01 2.12
C SER A 139 28.51 -5.81 2.52
N ALA A 140 27.20 -5.81 2.21
CA ALA A 140 26.30 -4.78 2.69
C ALA A 140 26.00 -4.88 4.20
N ALA A 141 25.91 -6.10 4.73
CA ALA A 141 25.57 -6.37 6.13
C ALA A 141 26.78 -6.34 7.08
N SER A 142 28.01 -6.18 6.58
CA SER A 142 29.24 -6.22 7.37
C SER A 142 29.31 -5.19 8.48
N ASP A 143 28.65 -4.06 8.29
CA ASP A 143 28.66 -2.97 9.28
C ASP A 143 27.69 -3.23 10.45
N LEU A 144 26.93 -4.33 10.40
CA LEU A 144 25.88 -4.68 11.36
C LEU A 144 26.04 -6.06 12.00
N LEU A 145 26.71 -6.98 11.29
CA LEU A 145 26.81 -8.39 11.64
C LEU A 145 28.27 -8.73 11.98
N GLY A 146 28.44 -9.58 13.00
CA GLY A 146 29.77 -10.10 13.37
C GLY A 146 30.27 -11.21 12.42
N PRO A 147 31.50 -11.70 12.60
CA PRO A 147 32.16 -12.61 11.65
C PRO A 147 31.42 -13.92 11.45
N GLU A 148 30.96 -14.56 12.53
CA GLU A 148 30.22 -15.83 12.47
C GLU A 148 28.87 -15.68 11.77
N GLN A 149 28.27 -14.49 11.86
CA GLN A 149 27.01 -14.18 11.19
C GLN A 149 27.25 -13.96 9.69
N LEU A 150 28.35 -13.30 9.31
CA LEU A 150 28.73 -13.10 7.91
C LEU A 150 29.07 -14.41 7.20
N GLU A 151 29.71 -15.37 7.89
CA GLU A 151 29.92 -16.72 7.35
C GLU A 151 28.60 -17.39 6.95
N ARG A 152 27.54 -17.20 7.74
CA ARG A 152 26.21 -17.73 7.44
C ARG A 152 25.53 -17.03 6.26
N VAL A 153 25.73 -15.71 6.11
CA VAL A 153 25.21 -14.97 4.95
C VAL A 153 25.93 -15.39 3.67
N LEU A 154 27.26 -15.57 3.72
CA LEU A 154 28.07 -16.03 2.59
C LEU A 154 27.72 -17.46 2.14
N ALA A 155 27.19 -18.28 3.04
CA ALA A 155 26.72 -19.63 2.76
C ALA A 155 25.32 -19.68 2.11
N LEU A 156 24.60 -18.56 2.01
CA LEU A 156 23.27 -18.54 1.39
C LEU A 156 23.35 -18.92 -0.10
N GLU A 157 22.35 -19.67 -0.55
CA GLU A 157 22.23 -20.16 -1.92
C GLU A 157 20.98 -19.58 -2.58
N ALA A 158 21.10 -19.30 -3.87
CA ALA A 158 20.02 -18.92 -4.75
C ALA A 158 20.03 -19.83 -5.98
N PRO A 159 18.87 -20.17 -6.55
CA PRO A 159 18.80 -20.89 -7.82
C PRO A 159 19.57 -20.17 -8.93
N GLU A 160 20.07 -20.93 -9.90
CA GLU A 160 20.82 -20.36 -11.03
C GLU A 160 19.98 -19.31 -11.78
N GLY A 161 20.61 -18.19 -12.13
CA GLY A 161 19.96 -17.07 -12.81
C GLY A 161 19.01 -16.22 -11.93
N VAL A 162 18.84 -16.53 -10.64
CA VAL A 162 18.04 -15.74 -9.70
C VAL A 162 18.96 -14.88 -8.83
N ASP A 163 18.75 -13.57 -8.87
CA ASP A 163 19.41 -12.60 -7.98
C ASP A 163 18.41 -12.07 -6.94
N PRO A 164 18.32 -12.70 -5.74
CA PRO A 164 17.35 -12.28 -4.72
C PRO A 164 17.69 -10.92 -4.10
N VAL A 165 18.94 -10.45 -4.23
CA VAL A 165 19.31 -9.14 -3.69
C VAL A 165 18.83 -8.03 -4.61
N GLY A 166 18.98 -8.24 -5.92
CA GLY A 166 18.35 -7.49 -7.02
C GLY A 166 18.51 -5.96 -6.95
N GLY A 167 19.37 -5.41 -7.83
CA GLY A 167 19.60 -3.97 -7.96
C GLY A 167 20.46 -3.34 -6.86
N GLY A 168 20.88 -2.08 -7.08
CA GLY A 168 21.63 -1.26 -6.13
C GLY A 168 23.08 -1.64 -5.87
N ALA A 169 23.85 -0.64 -5.42
CA ALA A 169 25.22 -0.81 -4.93
C ALA A 169 25.22 -1.43 -3.52
N ALA A 170 26.28 -2.16 -3.16
CA ALA A 170 26.39 -2.79 -1.84
C ALA A 170 26.49 -1.74 -0.72
N SER A 171 27.18 -0.63 -0.99
CA SER A 171 27.31 0.50 -0.05
C SER A 171 25.97 1.18 0.25
N GLU A 172 25.13 1.35 -0.76
CA GLU A 172 23.79 1.92 -0.59
C GLU A 172 22.92 0.99 0.26
N LEU A 173 22.92 -0.30 -0.08
CA LEU A 173 22.21 -1.30 0.71
C LEU A 173 22.74 -1.35 2.15
N ALA A 174 24.05 -1.19 2.36
CA ALA A 174 24.63 -1.10 3.70
C ALA A 174 24.08 0.09 4.49
N GLY A 175 23.98 1.26 3.86
CA GLY A 175 23.40 2.46 4.46
C GLY A 175 21.93 2.26 4.86
N GLN A 176 21.13 1.68 3.96
CA GLN A 176 19.71 1.40 4.24
C GLN A 176 19.53 0.31 5.29
N LEU A 177 20.31 -0.78 5.24
CA LEU A 177 20.31 -1.82 6.27
C LEU A 177 20.66 -1.24 7.63
N ARG A 178 21.67 -0.37 7.71
CA ARG A 178 22.06 0.30 8.96
C ARG A 178 20.91 1.12 9.52
N GLN A 179 20.32 1.97 8.69
CA GLN A 179 19.17 2.79 9.08
C GLN A 179 18.01 1.95 9.65
N VAL A 180 17.78 0.76 9.09
CA VAL A 180 16.64 -0.10 9.45
C VAL A 180 16.94 -1.02 10.64
N LEU A 181 18.13 -1.62 10.70
CA LEU A 181 18.45 -2.72 11.61
C LEU A 181 19.40 -2.33 12.75
N GLU A 182 20.06 -1.18 12.71
CA GLU A 182 20.88 -0.71 13.84
C GLU A 182 20.10 -0.66 15.16
N PRO A 183 18.83 -0.19 15.20
CA PRO A 183 18.03 -0.20 16.43
C PRO A 183 17.60 -1.61 16.90
N VAL A 184 17.75 -2.63 16.06
CA VAL A 184 17.39 -4.02 16.38
C VAL A 184 18.54 -4.69 17.15
N PRO A 185 18.26 -5.48 18.21
CA PRO A 185 19.30 -6.21 18.94
C PRO A 185 20.14 -7.11 18.01
N GLY A 186 21.47 -7.08 18.14
CA GLY A 186 22.41 -7.81 17.27
C GLY A 186 22.11 -9.30 17.10
N ALA A 187 21.63 -9.97 18.16
CA ALA A 187 21.25 -11.38 18.11
C ALA A 187 20.11 -11.70 17.12
N ARG A 188 19.28 -10.72 16.75
CA ARG A 188 18.14 -10.90 15.84
C ARG A 188 18.40 -10.43 14.40
N ARG A 189 19.42 -9.60 14.18
CA ARG A 189 19.70 -9.00 12.87
C ARG A 189 19.92 -10.05 11.78
N LEU A 190 20.71 -11.10 12.08
CA LEU A 190 20.93 -12.20 11.14
C LEU A 190 19.63 -12.93 10.78
N GLY A 191 18.77 -13.17 11.77
CA GLY A 191 17.48 -13.85 11.54
C GLY A 191 16.61 -13.08 10.55
N LEU A 192 16.53 -11.75 10.68
CA LEU A 192 15.80 -10.89 9.75
C LEU A 192 16.40 -10.88 8.34
N VAL A 193 17.73 -10.84 8.22
CA VAL A 193 18.41 -10.87 6.91
C VAL A 193 18.18 -12.20 6.19
N VAL A 194 18.26 -13.33 6.91
CA VAL A 194 18.03 -14.66 6.34
C VAL A 194 16.55 -14.88 5.98
N ASP A 195 15.62 -14.45 6.84
CA ASP A 195 14.18 -14.51 6.55
C ASP A 195 13.83 -13.67 5.31
N LEU A 196 14.40 -12.46 5.19
CA LEU A 196 14.20 -11.61 4.02
C LEU A 196 14.74 -12.24 2.73
N TRP A 197 15.93 -12.86 2.77
CA TRP A 197 16.46 -13.63 1.64
C TRP A 197 15.49 -14.74 1.20
N GLY A 198 15.00 -15.53 2.16
CA GLY A 198 14.04 -16.61 1.90
C GLY A 198 12.74 -16.10 1.26
N ARG A 199 12.26 -14.93 1.69
CA ARG A 199 11.04 -14.32 1.13
C ARG A 199 11.23 -13.79 -0.28
N ALA A 200 12.36 -13.13 -0.56
CA ALA A 200 12.68 -12.69 -1.92
C ALA A 200 12.75 -13.89 -2.87
N LEU A 201 13.39 -14.99 -2.45
CA LEU A 201 13.39 -16.25 -3.20
C LEU A 201 11.97 -16.82 -3.38
N GLY A 202 11.12 -16.75 -2.36
CA GLY A 202 9.71 -17.14 -2.46
C GLY A 202 8.95 -16.38 -3.53
N VAL A 203 9.14 -15.06 -3.64
CA VAL A 203 8.52 -14.23 -4.69
C VAL A 203 9.03 -14.63 -6.09
N HIS A 204 10.34 -14.84 -6.25
CA HIS A 204 10.89 -15.33 -7.51
C HIS A 204 10.36 -16.71 -7.89
N ALA A 205 10.24 -17.63 -6.92
CA ALA A 205 9.68 -18.96 -7.12
C ALA A 205 8.20 -18.90 -7.52
N ALA A 206 7.40 -18.05 -6.86
CA ALA A 206 6.00 -17.82 -7.21
C ALA A 206 5.85 -17.23 -8.62
N ALA A 207 6.67 -16.24 -8.99
CA ALA A 207 6.67 -15.67 -10.34
C ALA A 207 7.11 -16.68 -11.42
N ALA A 208 8.10 -17.52 -11.11
CA ALA A 208 8.52 -18.61 -11.99
C ALA A 208 7.41 -19.66 -12.15
N ARG A 209 6.75 -20.04 -11.05
CA ARG A 209 5.60 -20.95 -11.05
C ARG A 209 4.44 -20.38 -11.86
N ARG A 210 4.06 -19.11 -11.67
CA ARG A 210 3.03 -18.42 -12.45
C ARG A 210 3.33 -18.48 -13.95
N ARG A 211 4.57 -18.20 -14.36
CA ARG A 211 4.97 -18.30 -15.78
C ARG A 211 4.84 -19.72 -16.34
N ARG A 212 5.18 -20.75 -15.56
CA ARG A 212 4.98 -22.16 -15.97
C ARG A 212 3.50 -22.52 -16.12
N LEU A 213 2.67 -22.11 -15.15
CA LEU A 213 1.22 -22.35 -15.17
C LEU A 213 0.52 -21.64 -16.33
N LEU A 214 0.88 -20.38 -16.61
CA LEU A 214 0.34 -19.69 -17.79
C LEU A 214 0.83 -20.33 -19.09
N GLY A 215 2.07 -20.83 -19.10
CA GLY A 215 2.65 -21.53 -20.25
C GLY A 215 2.12 -22.94 -20.50
N SER A 216 1.46 -23.57 -19.53
CA SER A 216 0.86 -24.91 -19.68
C SER A 216 -0.53 -24.86 -20.33
N GLN A 217 -1.12 -23.68 -20.44
CA GLN A 217 -2.43 -23.45 -21.04
C GLN A 217 -2.36 -23.48 -22.57
N GLY A 218 -3.51 -23.70 -23.22
CA GLY A 218 -3.65 -23.60 -24.67
C GLY A 218 -3.25 -22.21 -25.18
N LYS A 219 -2.46 -22.16 -26.26
CA LYS A 219 -1.96 -20.88 -26.84
C LYS A 219 -3.07 -20.04 -27.49
N GLN A 220 -4.19 -20.65 -27.83
CA GLN A 220 -5.33 -20.00 -28.48
C GLN A 220 -6.48 -19.96 -27.49
N ASP A 221 -7.07 -18.79 -27.29
CA ASP A 221 -8.32 -18.69 -26.54
C ASP A 221 -9.44 -19.40 -27.32
N ARG A 222 -10.04 -20.43 -26.72
CA ARG A 222 -11.14 -21.21 -27.30
C ARG A 222 -12.47 -20.98 -26.59
N THR A 223 -12.56 -19.98 -25.71
CA THR A 223 -13.76 -19.72 -24.90
C THR A 223 -15.00 -19.52 -25.77
N GLU A 224 -14.94 -18.64 -26.77
CA GLU A 224 -16.07 -18.39 -27.69
C GLU A 224 -16.46 -19.65 -28.48
N ALA A 225 -15.47 -20.33 -29.06
CA ALA A 225 -15.72 -21.54 -29.85
C ALA A 225 -16.29 -22.69 -28.99
N LEU A 226 -15.90 -22.78 -27.72
CA LEU A 226 -16.49 -23.72 -26.76
C LEU A 226 -17.90 -23.31 -26.35
N ARG A 227 -18.18 -22.01 -26.23
CA ARG A 227 -19.53 -21.49 -25.98
C ARG A 227 -20.48 -21.88 -27.11
N GLU A 228 -20.11 -21.59 -28.37
CA GLU A 228 -20.88 -22.01 -29.55
C GLU A 228 -21.09 -23.53 -29.60
N ARG A 229 -20.04 -24.31 -29.30
CA ARG A 229 -20.12 -25.78 -29.28
C ARG A 229 -21.04 -26.32 -28.20
N ARG A 230 -21.09 -25.64 -27.04
CA ARG A 230 -21.92 -25.99 -25.90
C ARG A 230 -23.38 -25.58 -26.12
N GLU A 231 -23.63 -24.39 -26.66
CA GLU A 231 -24.96 -23.95 -27.08
C GLU A 231 -25.57 -24.94 -28.08
N HIS A 232 -24.83 -25.31 -29.13
CA HIS A 232 -25.28 -26.33 -30.08
C HIS A 232 -25.56 -27.69 -29.39
N HIS A 233 -24.77 -28.08 -28.39
CA HIS A 233 -25.03 -29.31 -27.63
C HIS A 233 -26.33 -29.25 -26.83
N GLU A 234 -26.59 -28.13 -26.17
CA GLU A 234 -27.82 -27.93 -25.39
C GLU A 234 -29.04 -27.79 -26.30
N ASP A 235 -28.91 -27.18 -27.49
CA ASP A 235 -29.96 -27.11 -28.51
C ASP A 235 -30.34 -28.49 -29.04
N GLU A 236 -29.35 -29.31 -29.43
CA GLU A 236 -29.58 -30.69 -29.87
C GLU A 236 -30.24 -31.54 -28.77
N ARG A 237 -29.85 -31.32 -27.51
CA ARG A 237 -30.49 -31.97 -26.35
C ARG A 237 -31.93 -31.53 -26.16
N PHE A 238 -32.20 -30.24 -26.30
CA PHE A 238 -33.53 -29.67 -26.21
C PHE A 238 -34.43 -30.23 -27.30
N LEU A 239 -33.96 -30.26 -28.55
CA LEU A 239 -34.67 -30.85 -29.68
C LEU A 239 -34.92 -32.34 -29.47
N GLN A 240 -33.91 -33.12 -29.08
CA GLN A 240 -34.08 -34.55 -28.83
C GLN A 240 -35.08 -34.83 -27.71
N SER A 241 -35.07 -34.01 -26.66
CA SER A 241 -36.02 -34.13 -25.55
C SER A 241 -37.43 -33.72 -25.97
N PHE A 242 -37.60 -32.71 -26.82
CA PHE A 242 -38.88 -32.37 -27.45
C PHE A 242 -39.41 -33.56 -28.27
N GLU A 243 -38.56 -34.18 -29.09
CA GLU A 243 -38.90 -35.33 -29.94
C GLU A 243 -39.33 -36.57 -29.13
N LEU A 244 -38.72 -36.80 -27.96
CA LEU A 244 -39.09 -37.92 -27.08
C LEU A 244 -40.38 -37.68 -26.29
N ASN A 245 -40.75 -36.41 -26.06
CA ASN A 245 -41.91 -36.04 -25.23
C ASN A 245 -43.14 -35.61 -26.05
N ARG A 246 -43.02 -35.45 -27.37
CA ARG A 246 -44.16 -35.14 -28.26
C ARG A 246 -45.00 -36.39 -28.54
N ALA A 247 -46.26 -36.17 -28.91
CA ALA A 247 -47.16 -37.25 -29.30
C ALA A 247 -46.64 -37.99 -30.56
N PRO A 248 -46.73 -39.33 -30.62
CA PRO A 248 -46.30 -40.11 -31.78
C PRO A 248 -46.99 -39.65 -33.08
N GLY A 249 -46.22 -39.46 -34.15
CA GLY A 249 -46.74 -39.16 -35.49
C GLY A 249 -46.96 -37.68 -35.83
N GLN A 250 -46.72 -36.74 -34.91
CA GLN A 250 -46.77 -35.30 -35.24
C GLN A 250 -45.45 -34.81 -35.89
N PRO A 251 -45.48 -33.96 -36.93
CA PRO A 251 -44.26 -33.36 -37.47
C PRO A 251 -43.69 -32.27 -36.56
N THR A 252 -42.36 -32.17 -36.48
CA THR A 252 -41.65 -31.08 -35.81
C THR A 252 -41.89 -29.77 -36.58
N THR A 253 -42.62 -28.83 -35.98
CA THR A 253 -42.87 -27.51 -36.58
C THR A 253 -42.38 -26.39 -35.65
N PRO A 254 -41.91 -25.26 -36.18
CA PRO A 254 -41.49 -24.13 -35.34
C PRO A 254 -42.56 -23.66 -34.35
N GLY A 255 -43.84 -23.70 -34.77
CA GLY A 255 -44.97 -23.34 -33.92
C GLY A 255 -45.33 -24.35 -32.83
N ALA A 256 -44.93 -25.62 -32.97
CA ALA A 256 -45.03 -26.62 -31.91
C ALA A 256 -43.89 -26.46 -30.89
N LEU A 257 -42.68 -26.18 -31.37
CA LEU A 257 -41.51 -25.93 -30.52
C LEU A 257 -41.71 -24.67 -29.65
N ALA A 258 -42.18 -23.57 -30.26
CA ALA A 258 -42.43 -22.31 -29.55
C ALA A 258 -43.53 -22.39 -28.48
N ARG A 259 -44.41 -23.40 -28.56
CA ARG A 259 -45.48 -23.66 -27.57
C ARG A 259 -45.11 -24.73 -26.55
N TRP A 260 -43.99 -25.42 -26.75
CA TRP A 260 -43.56 -26.45 -25.84
C TRP A 260 -42.95 -25.84 -24.60
N ILE A 261 -43.44 -26.27 -23.44
CA ILE A 261 -42.88 -25.91 -22.14
C ILE A 261 -42.15 -27.14 -21.63
N PRO A 262 -40.82 -27.09 -21.45
CA PRO A 262 -40.07 -28.23 -20.94
C PRO A 262 -40.62 -28.70 -19.58
N PRO A 263 -40.95 -29.99 -19.42
CA PRO A 263 -41.35 -30.53 -18.14
C PRO A 263 -40.27 -30.33 -17.08
N GLU A 264 -40.69 -30.29 -15.83
CA GLU A 264 -39.85 -29.94 -14.67
C GLU A 264 -38.57 -30.77 -14.57
N HIS A 265 -38.64 -32.07 -14.86
CA HIS A 265 -37.46 -32.95 -14.82
C HIS A 265 -36.37 -32.53 -15.81
N LEU A 266 -36.73 -32.06 -17.02
CA LEU A 266 -35.74 -31.58 -18.01
C LEU A 266 -35.08 -30.28 -17.54
N ARG A 267 -35.84 -29.38 -16.94
CA ARG A 267 -35.30 -28.14 -16.34
C ARG A 267 -34.37 -28.47 -15.17
N ARG A 268 -34.71 -29.46 -14.34
CA ARG A 268 -33.85 -29.96 -13.25
C ARG A 268 -32.56 -30.56 -13.79
N ASP A 269 -32.63 -31.31 -14.89
CA ASP A 269 -31.48 -31.92 -15.51
C ASP A 269 -30.49 -30.88 -16.05
N VAL A 270 -30.95 -29.73 -16.54
CA VAL A 270 -30.08 -28.61 -16.93
C VAL A 270 -29.29 -28.09 -15.73
N LEU A 271 -29.96 -27.82 -14.61
CA LEU A 271 -29.32 -27.33 -13.39
C LEU A 271 -28.31 -28.35 -12.82
N ASN A 272 -28.67 -29.63 -12.81
CA ASN A 272 -27.77 -30.70 -12.38
C ASN A 272 -26.54 -30.85 -13.30
N ARG A 273 -26.72 -30.66 -14.63
CA ARG A 273 -25.60 -30.69 -15.57
C ARG A 273 -24.63 -29.54 -15.37
N LEU A 274 -25.15 -28.33 -15.12
CA LEU A 274 -24.30 -27.18 -14.81
C LEU A 274 -23.46 -27.43 -13.56
N LEU A 275 -24.08 -27.96 -12.49
CA LEU A 275 -23.36 -28.32 -11.26
C LEU A 275 -22.29 -29.38 -11.52
N ALA A 276 -22.63 -30.44 -12.27
CA ALA A 276 -21.66 -31.48 -12.65
C ALA A 276 -20.52 -30.94 -13.52
N ASP A 277 -20.81 -30.02 -14.44
CA ASP A 277 -19.79 -29.38 -15.28
C ASP A 277 -18.88 -28.46 -14.48
N ALA A 278 -19.40 -27.78 -13.46
CA ALA A 278 -18.59 -27.00 -12.52
C ALA A 278 -17.65 -27.90 -11.70
N TYR A 279 -18.13 -29.05 -11.21
CA TYR A 279 -17.26 -30.04 -10.55
C TYR A 279 -16.18 -30.58 -11.48
N ALA A 280 -16.54 -30.93 -12.72
CA ALA A 280 -15.59 -31.40 -13.72
C ALA A 280 -14.54 -30.33 -14.09
N ALA A 281 -14.96 -29.08 -14.32
CA ALA A 281 -14.04 -27.98 -14.60
C ALA A 281 -13.09 -27.73 -13.42
N THR A 282 -13.60 -27.77 -12.18
CA THR A 282 -12.78 -27.65 -10.96
C THR A 282 -11.73 -28.76 -10.89
N ALA A 283 -12.11 -30.01 -11.17
CA ALA A 283 -11.18 -31.15 -11.17
C ALA A 283 -10.11 -31.02 -12.27
N LEU A 284 -10.49 -30.57 -13.48
CA LEU A 284 -9.53 -30.32 -14.57
C LEU A 284 -8.53 -29.22 -14.23
N LEU A 285 -8.97 -28.14 -13.59
CA LEU A 285 -8.09 -27.05 -13.14
C LEU A 285 -7.09 -27.53 -12.09
N HIS A 286 -7.56 -28.30 -11.09
CA HIS A 286 -6.68 -28.93 -10.11
C HIS A 286 -5.66 -29.88 -10.75
N ALA A 287 -6.10 -30.69 -11.73
CA ALA A 287 -5.22 -31.55 -12.49
C ALA A 287 -4.18 -30.76 -13.31
N ALA A 288 -4.59 -29.68 -13.97
CA ALA A 288 -3.67 -28.81 -14.73
C ALA A 288 -2.57 -28.22 -13.84
N VAL A 289 -2.94 -27.74 -12.65
CA VAL A 289 -1.98 -27.22 -11.65
C VAL A 289 -1.05 -28.34 -11.16
N ALA A 290 -1.60 -29.48 -10.74
CA ALA A 290 -0.81 -30.59 -10.21
C ALA A 290 0.16 -31.18 -11.24
N VAL A 291 -0.28 -31.34 -12.49
CA VAL A 291 0.58 -31.81 -13.60
C VAL A 291 1.67 -30.80 -13.93
N CYS A 292 1.39 -29.49 -13.85
CA CYS A 292 2.40 -28.46 -14.05
C CYS A 292 3.47 -28.44 -12.95
N ASP A 293 3.07 -28.68 -11.69
CA ASP A 293 3.98 -28.62 -10.55
C ASP A 293 4.76 -29.92 -10.31
N HIS A 294 4.16 -31.09 -10.60
CA HIS A 294 4.70 -32.41 -10.26
C HIS A 294 4.93 -33.34 -11.47
N GLY A 295 4.59 -32.91 -12.68
CA GLY A 295 4.62 -33.75 -13.88
C GLY A 295 3.37 -34.63 -14.04
N ALA A 296 3.21 -35.25 -15.21
CA ALA A 296 1.96 -35.93 -15.58
C ALA A 296 1.59 -37.10 -14.67
N VAL A 297 2.55 -37.95 -14.30
CA VAL A 297 2.30 -39.17 -13.51
C VAL A 297 1.98 -38.83 -12.05
N GLU A 298 2.88 -38.12 -11.38
CA GLU A 298 2.69 -37.75 -9.97
C GLU A 298 1.54 -36.75 -9.81
N GLY A 299 1.41 -35.80 -10.74
CA GLY A 299 0.32 -34.83 -10.75
C GLY A 299 -1.05 -35.49 -10.80
N LEU A 300 -1.27 -36.43 -11.74
CA LEU A 300 -2.54 -37.16 -11.83
C LEU A 300 -2.79 -38.04 -10.61
N ALA A 301 -1.77 -38.73 -10.09
CA ALA A 301 -1.92 -39.55 -8.88
C ALA A 301 -2.42 -38.74 -7.67
N ARG A 302 -1.95 -37.49 -7.54
CA ARG A 302 -2.36 -36.58 -6.44
C ARG A 302 -3.80 -36.09 -6.55
N VAL A 303 -4.38 -36.05 -7.75
CA VAL A 303 -5.74 -35.53 -7.98
C VAL A 303 -6.72 -36.60 -8.45
N GLU A 304 -6.31 -37.86 -8.51
CA GLU A 304 -7.15 -38.98 -8.96
C GLU A 304 -8.46 -39.08 -8.17
N PRO A 305 -8.49 -38.96 -6.83
CA PRO A 305 -9.75 -39.00 -6.08
C PRO A 305 -10.72 -37.88 -6.47
N LEU A 306 -10.19 -36.68 -6.75
CA LEU A 306 -10.98 -35.54 -7.19
C LEU A 306 -11.53 -35.74 -8.61
N LEU A 307 -10.71 -36.28 -9.53
CA LEU A 307 -11.15 -36.63 -10.87
C LEU A 307 -12.22 -37.73 -10.84
N ALA A 308 -12.04 -38.76 -10.01
CA ALA A 308 -13.00 -39.85 -9.82
C ALA A 308 -14.33 -39.32 -9.29
N ALA A 309 -14.30 -38.49 -8.25
CA ALA A 309 -15.48 -37.83 -7.70
C ALA A 309 -16.23 -37.04 -8.77
N ALA A 310 -15.54 -36.17 -9.54
CA ALA A 310 -16.18 -35.42 -10.62
C ALA A 310 -16.72 -36.32 -11.76
N GLY A 311 -16.04 -37.43 -12.05
CA GLY A 311 -16.45 -38.41 -13.06
C GLY A 311 -17.78 -39.11 -12.73
N GLU A 312 -18.06 -39.35 -11.45
CA GLU A 312 -19.32 -39.96 -10.97
C GLU A 312 -20.52 -39.03 -11.13
N TRP A 313 -20.33 -37.72 -10.96
CA TRP A 313 -21.39 -36.71 -11.17
C TRP A 313 -21.69 -36.47 -12.65
N THR A 314 -20.87 -37.01 -13.56
CA THR A 314 -21.09 -36.92 -14.99
C THR A 314 -21.88 -38.14 -15.47
N SER A 315 -23.17 -37.98 -15.80
CA SER A 315 -24.04 -39.09 -16.24
C SER A 315 -23.64 -39.70 -17.60
N ASP A 316 -23.68 -41.04 -17.73
CA ASP A 316 -23.32 -41.79 -18.94
C ASP A 316 -24.21 -41.51 -20.16
N GLY A 317 -25.52 -41.34 -19.94
CA GLY A 317 -26.54 -41.51 -20.98
C GLY A 317 -26.40 -40.62 -22.21
N TRP A 318 -25.63 -39.54 -22.14
CA TRP A 318 -25.58 -38.53 -23.20
C TRP A 318 -24.24 -37.85 -23.43
N LEU A 319 -23.15 -38.38 -22.86
CA LEU A 319 -21.79 -37.88 -23.10
C LEU A 319 -21.33 -38.11 -24.54
N PHE A 320 -21.85 -39.14 -25.21
CA PHE A 320 -21.55 -39.41 -26.62
C PHE A 320 -21.85 -38.20 -27.53
N LEU A 321 -22.97 -37.49 -27.33
CA LEU A 321 -23.27 -36.27 -28.10
C LEU A 321 -22.32 -35.11 -27.79
N ALA A 322 -21.77 -35.08 -26.57
CA ALA A 322 -20.78 -34.08 -26.20
C ALA A 322 -19.41 -34.35 -26.83
N THR A 323 -19.12 -35.58 -27.28
CA THR A 323 -17.85 -35.96 -27.94
C THR A 323 -17.92 -35.96 -29.46
N GLN A 324 -19.12 -35.97 -30.05
CA GLN A 324 -19.27 -35.94 -31.50
C GLN A 324 -18.68 -34.67 -32.12
N ARG A 325 -18.00 -34.84 -33.25
CA ARG A 325 -17.52 -33.72 -34.07
C ARG A 325 -18.70 -33.15 -34.86
N VAL A 326 -18.85 -31.83 -34.79
CA VAL A 326 -19.87 -31.09 -35.52
C VAL A 326 -19.20 -30.27 -36.62
N PRO A 327 -19.55 -30.47 -37.90
CA PRO A 327 -18.98 -29.68 -38.98
C PRO A 327 -19.13 -28.17 -38.75
N GLY A 328 -18.04 -27.42 -38.89
CA GLY A 328 -18.03 -25.97 -38.71
C GLY A 328 -17.80 -25.49 -37.27
N LEU A 329 -17.84 -26.37 -36.26
CA LEU A 329 -17.57 -26.03 -34.86
C LEU A 329 -16.21 -26.57 -34.39
N THR A 330 -15.79 -26.19 -33.18
CA THR A 330 -14.57 -26.73 -32.56
C THR A 330 -14.65 -28.25 -32.38
N GLY A 331 -13.52 -28.93 -32.58
CA GLY A 331 -13.39 -30.38 -32.33
C GLY A 331 -13.26 -30.74 -30.85
N LEU A 332 -13.27 -29.75 -29.95
CA LEU A 332 -13.27 -29.97 -28.51
C LEU A 332 -14.63 -30.52 -28.05
N PRO A 333 -14.64 -31.36 -27.00
CA PRO A 333 -15.90 -31.78 -26.38
C PRO A 333 -16.75 -30.58 -25.90
N ALA A 334 -18.08 -30.72 -25.91
CA ALA A 334 -18.97 -29.66 -25.43
C ALA A 334 -18.99 -29.53 -23.89
N ARG A 335 -18.59 -30.58 -23.18
CA ARG A 335 -18.69 -30.67 -21.72
C ARG A 335 -17.36 -31.10 -21.10
N PRO A 336 -16.91 -30.47 -19.99
CA PRO A 336 -15.64 -30.79 -19.34
C PRO A 336 -15.60 -32.22 -18.76
N GLY A 337 -16.75 -32.79 -18.36
CA GLY A 337 -16.81 -34.16 -17.84
C GLY A 337 -16.31 -35.25 -18.80
N VAL A 338 -16.29 -34.97 -20.12
CA VAL A 338 -15.64 -35.84 -21.11
C VAL A 338 -14.15 -35.94 -20.85
N ARG A 339 -13.47 -34.80 -20.68
CA ARG A 339 -12.01 -34.76 -20.45
C ARG A 339 -11.62 -35.42 -19.13
N VAL A 340 -12.44 -35.26 -18.09
CA VAL A 340 -12.24 -35.95 -16.79
C VAL A 340 -12.22 -37.46 -17.00
N ARG A 341 -13.19 -38.01 -17.74
CA ARG A 341 -13.27 -39.44 -18.02
C ARG A 341 -12.16 -39.95 -18.93
N GLU A 342 -11.78 -39.17 -19.94
CA GLU A 342 -10.63 -39.49 -20.80
C GLU A 342 -9.33 -39.53 -19.99
N LEU A 343 -9.14 -38.62 -19.03
CA LEU A 343 -7.99 -38.63 -18.12
C LEU A 343 -8.02 -39.84 -17.17
N LEU A 344 -9.17 -40.15 -16.56
CA LEU A 344 -9.32 -41.34 -15.70
C LEU A 344 -9.04 -42.63 -16.48
N HIS A 345 -9.56 -42.74 -17.70
CA HIS A 345 -9.34 -43.91 -18.55
C HIS A 345 -7.87 -44.03 -18.98
N LEU A 346 -7.26 -42.91 -19.40
CA LEU A 346 -5.84 -42.84 -19.76
C LEU A 346 -4.94 -43.19 -18.55
N TYR A 347 -5.32 -42.74 -17.35
CA TYR A 347 -4.61 -43.04 -16.12
C TYR A 347 -4.78 -44.51 -15.70
N ALA A 348 -5.96 -45.09 -15.85
CA ALA A 348 -6.22 -46.50 -15.52
C ALA A 348 -5.63 -47.51 -16.52
N SER A 349 -5.26 -47.07 -17.73
CA SER A 349 -4.70 -47.94 -18.77
C SER A 349 -3.30 -48.46 -18.42
N ASP A 350 -3.02 -49.74 -18.68
CA ASP A 350 -1.72 -50.42 -18.45
C ASP A 350 -0.58 -50.01 -19.41
N GLY A 351 -0.71 -48.87 -20.09
CA GLY A 351 0.28 -48.36 -21.04
C GLY A 351 1.53 -47.77 -20.39
N PRO A 352 2.63 -47.61 -21.15
CA PRO A 352 3.85 -46.98 -20.65
C PRO A 352 3.61 -45.51 -20.24
N ARG A 353 4.29 -45.08 -19.17
CA ARG A 353 4.23 -43.70 -18.63
C ARG A 353 5.37 -42.84 -19.15
N ASP A 354 5.44 -42.73 -20.47
CA ASP A 354 6.49 -42.02 -21.20
C ASP A 354 6.07 -40.58 -21.58
N ASP A 355 6.87 -39.93 -22.42
CA ASP A 355 6.60 -38.57 -22.90
C ASP A 355 5.29 -38.48 -23.71
N VAL A 356 4.88 -39.55 -24.39
CA VAL A 356 3.62 -39.60 -25.16
C VAL A 356 2.41 -39.58 -24.20
N PHE A 357 2.51 -40.30 -23.09
CA PHE A 357 1.52 -40.20 -22.01
C PHE A 357 1.45 -38.76 -21.48
N ALA A 358 2.61 -38.14 -21.20
CA ALA A 358 2.65 -36.77 -20.70
C ALA A 358 2.10 -35.74 -21.70
N ASP A 359 2.36 -35.91 -23.00
CA ASP A 359 1.82 -35.06 -24.07
C ASP A 359 0.29 -35.14 -24.14
N ARG A 360 -0.29 -36.35 -24.08
CA ARG A 360 -1.76 -36.53 -24.08
C ARG A 360 -2.42 -35.91 -22.84
N VAL A 361 -1.82 -36.09 -21.67
CA VAL A 361 -2.33 -35.46 -20.44
C VAL A 361 -2.33 -33.95 -20.58
N ARG A 362 -1.24 -33.36 -21.11
CA ARG A 362 -1.17 -31.92 -21.38
C ARG A 362 -2.20 -31.47 -22.42
N GLU A 363 -2.45 -32.25 -23.47
CA GLU A 363 -3.47 -31.96 -24.48
C GLU A 363 -4.87 -31.88 -23.86
N TYR A 364 -5.24 -32.82 -23.00
CA TYR A 364 -6.56 -32.85 -22.35
C TYR A 364 -6.76 -31.72 -21.35
N LEU A 365 -5.68 -31.25 -20.72
CA LEU A 365 -5.71 -30.18 -19.72
C LEU A 365 -5.54 -28.77 -20.32
N ALA A 366 -5.05 -28.65 -21.56
CA ALA A 366 -4.74 -27.37 -22.19
C ALA A 366 -5.91 -26.37 -22.21
N HIS A 367 -7.14 -26.88 -22.28
CA HIS A 367 -8.38 -26.08 -22.36
C HIS A 367 -9.20 -26.09 -21.05
N ALA A 368 -8.61 -26.51 -19.93
CA ALA A 368 -9.30 -26.49 -18.62
C ALA A 368 -9.78 -25.08 -18.23
N ARG A 369 -8.96 -24.05 -18.52
CA ARG A 369 -9.32 -22.63 -18.37
C ARG A 369 -10.59 -22.30 -19.15
N ASP A 370 -10.62 -22.63 -20.44
CA ASP A 370 -11.68 -22.20 -21.34
C ASP A 370 -13.03 -22.82 -20.94
N TYR A 371 -13.05 -24.09 -20.51
CA TYR A 371 -14.25 -24.70 -19.92
C TYR A 371 -14.69 -23.96 -18.66
N ALA A 372 -13.78 -23.65 -17.75
CA ALA A 372 -14.12 -22.97 -16.50
C ALA A 372 -14.75 -21.60 -16.73
N LEU A 373 -14.25 -20.83 -17.71
CA LEU A 373 -14.81 -19.53 -18.08
C LEU A 373 -16.23 -19.65 -18.65
N VAL A 374 -16.47 -20.60 -19.56
CA VAL A 374 -17.82 -20.85 -20.12
C VAL A 374 -18.80 -21.22 -19.00
N ILE A 375 -18.40 -22.10 -18.07
CA ILE A 375 -19.26 -22.47 -16.92
C ILE A 375 -19.49 -21.28 -15.99
N ALA A 376 -18.46 -20.47 -15.71
CA ALA A 376 -18.61 -19.29 -14.88
C ALA A 376 -19.64 -18.32 -15.47
N ASP A 377 -19.60 -18.08 -16.78
CA ASP A 377 -20.58 -17.23 -17.48
C ASP A 377 -22.02 -17.78 -17.34
N GLU A 378 -22.22 -19.10 -17.47
CA GLU A 378 -23.54 -19.73 -17.28
C GLU A 378 -24.07 -19.60 -15.84
N VAL A 379 -23.19 -19.70 -14.85
CA VAL A 379 -23.55 -19.45 -13.44
C VAL A 379 -23.95 -18.00 -13.21
N VAL A 380 -23.24 -17.05 -13.82
CA VAL A 380 -23.62 -15.62 -13.76
C VAL A 380 -25.00 -15.42 -14.38
N ALA A 381 -25.25 -16.04 -15.55
CA ALA A 381 -26.53 -15.93 -16.25
C ALA A 381 -27.72 -16.46 -15.41
N LEU A 382 -27.53 -17.49 -14.56
CA LEU A 382 -28.57 -17.94 -13.62
C LEU A 382 -29.03 -16.84 -12.65
N GLY A 383 -28.14 -15.92 -12.28
CA GLY A 383 -28.46 -14.79 -11.42
C GLY A 383 -29.22 -13.65 -12.12
N ASP A 384 -29.16 -13.58 -13.45
CA ASP A 384 -29.63 -12.45 -14.26
C ASP A 384 -31.03 -12.64 -14.87
N VAL A 385 -31.62 -13.85 -14.82
CA VAL A 385 -32.94 -14.11 -15.41
C VAL A 385 -34.06 -13.47 -14.55
N GLY A 386 -34.65 -12.39 -15.08
CA GLY A 386 -35.67 -11.57 -14.42
C GLY A 386 -37.05 -12.22 -14.27
N CYS A 387 -37.23 -13.09 -13.27
CA CYS A 387 -38.57 -13.43 -12.77
C CYS A 387 -38.79 -12.79 -11.40
N SER A 388 -39.93 -12.13 -11.24
CA SER A 388 -40.32 -11.44 -10.00
C SER A 388 -40.66 -12.39 -8.84
N ASP A 389 -40.90 -13.68 -9.12
CA ASP A 389 -41.18 -14.72 -8.13
C ASP A 389 -40.11 -15.83 -8.11
N PRO A 390 -39.79 -16.42 -6.94
CA PRO A 390 -38.89 -17.56 -6.82
C PRO A 390 -39.49 -18.81 -7.49
N ASP A 391 -38.78 -19.40 -8.45
CA ASP A 391 -39.20 -20.64 -9.13
C ASP A 391 -39.10 -21.82 -8.13
N PRO A 392 -40.20 -22.54 -7.82
CA PRO A 392 -40.18 -23.66 -6.88
C PRO A 392 -39.13 -24.74 -7.22
N LEU A 393 -38.92 -25.00 -8.51
CA LEU A 393 -37.91 -25.97 -8.95
C LEU A 393 -36.49 -25.51 -8.58
N LEU A 394 -36.22 -24.21 -8.76
CA LEU A 394 -34.93 -23.62 -8.45
C LEU A 394 -34.69 -23.61 -6.94
N CYS A 395 -35.72 -23.35 -6.14
CA CYS A 395 -35.67 -23.44 -4.68
C CYS A 395 -35.36 -24.86 -4.19
N ASP A 396 -36.00 -25.87 -4.77
CA ASP A 396 -35.77 -27.26 -4.41
C ASP A 396 -34.37 -27.74 -4.82
N TRP A 397 -33.90 -27.32 -6.00
CA TRP A 397 -32.53 -27.59 -6.44
C TRP A 397 -31.49 -26.91 -5.54
N ALA A 398 -31.72 -25.66 -5.15
CA ALA A 398 -30.80 -24.90 -4.30
C ALA A 398 -30.62 -25.52 -2.90
N ARG A 399 -31.59 -26.32 -2.42
CA ARG A 399 -31.55 -27.01 -1.11
C ARG A 399 -30.81 -28.34 -1.14
N LEU A 400 -30.32 -28.79 -2.29
CA LEU A 400 -29.56 -30.04 -2.38
C LEU A 400 -28.28 -29.95 -1.52
N PRO A 401 -27.98 -30.98 -0.71
CA PRO A 401 -26.81 -30.98 0.16
C PRO A 401 -25.52 -31.22 -0.64
N MET A 402 -24.45 -30.55 -0.24
CA MET A 402 -23.11 -30.70 -0.82
C MET A 402 -22.21 -31.68 -0.06
N ALA A 403 -22.65 -32.25 1.05
CA ALA A 403 -21.87 -33.16 1.88
C ALA A 403 -21.24 -34.32 1.07
N ALA A 404 -21.99 -34.93 0.15
CA ALA A 404 -21.50 -36.00 -0.72
C ALA A 404 -20.38 -35.54 -1.67
N TRP A 405 -20.43 -34.31 -2.17
CA TRP A 405 -19.34 -33.74 -2.97
C TRP A 405 -18.10 -33.50 -2.10
N ARG A 406 -18.26 -32.91 -0.91
CA ARG A 406 -17.15 -32.64 0.01
C ARG A 406 -16.44 -33.92 0.44
N GLU A 407 -17.19 -34.94 0.82
CA GLU A 407 -16.66 -36.24 1.22
C GLU A 407 -15.83 -36.89 0.09
N ARG A 408 -16.36 -36.92 -1.14
CA ARG A 408 -15.69 -37.61 -2.26
C ARG A 408 -14.54 -36.82 -2.87
N SER A 409 -14.68 -35.51 -2.98
CA SER A 409 -13.65 -34.63 -3.55
C SER A 409 -12.47 -34.41 -2.61
N GLY A 410 -12.68 -34.55 -1.29
CA GLY A 410 -11.70 -34.20 -0.26
C GLY A 410 -11.42 -32.70 -0.17
N LEU A 411 -12.17 -31.86 -0.89
CA LEU A 411 -12.02 -30.41 -0.83
C LEU A 411 -12.59 -29.89 0.49
N ALA A 412 -11.77 -29.16 1.24
CA ALA A 412 -12.21 -28.44 2.42
C ALA A 412 -13.32 -27.45 2.07
N VAL A 413 -14.19 -27.16 3.04
CA VAL A 413 -15.18 -26.09 2.90
C VAL A 413 -14.45 -24.77 2.68
N THR A 414 -14.85 -24.03 1.64
CA THR A 414 -14.29 -22.71 1.37
C THR A 414 -14.70 -21.75 2.49
N ASP A 415 -13.73 -21.07 3.12
CA ASP A 415 -13.96 -20.04 4.15
C ASP A 415 -14.65 -18.76 3.62
N ARG A 416 -15.05 -18.75 2.35
CA ARG A 416 -15.78 -17.62 1.76
C ARG A 416 -17.20 -17.56 2.32
N PRO A 417 -17.75 -16.36 2.54
CA PRO A 417 -19.15 -16.25 2.90
C PRO A 417 -20.02 -16.71 1.72
N PRO A 418 -21.24 -17.19 2.00
CA PRO A 418 -22.18 -17.61 0.97
C PRO A 418 -22.53 -16.47 0.02
N ALA A 419 -23.18 -16.79 -1.09
CA ALA A 419 -23.64 -15.81 -2.08
C ALA A 419 -24.38 -14.62 -1.42
N PRO A 420 -24.30 -13.39 -1.96
CA PRO A 420 -25.00 -12.24 -1.40
C PRO A 420 -26.53 -12.46 -1.28
N GLU A 421 -27.18 -11.74 -0.36
CA GLU A 421 -28.61 -11.91 -0.05
C GLU A 421 -29.53 -11.82 -1.27
N TRP A 422 -29.22 -10.97 -2.27
CA TRP A 422 -30.02 -10.86 -3.48
C TRP A 422 -29.97 -12.13 -4.35
N VAL A 423 -28.85 -12.85 -4.36
CA VAL A 423 -28.69 -14.15 -5.02
C VAL A 423 -29.41 -15.24 -4.23
N GLN A 424 -29.27 -15.23 -2.90
CA GLN A 424 -29.95 -16.19 -2.01
C GLN A 424 -31.48 -16.04 -2.08
N SER A 425 -31.98 -14.81 -2.13
CA SER A 425 -33.41 -14.51 -2.28
C SER A 425 -33.97 -15.07 -3.59
N ARG A 426 -33.19 -15.06 -4.68
CA ARG A 426 -33.57 -15.67 -5.96
C ARG A 426 -33.74 -17.19 -5.86
N PHE A 427 -32.93 -17.84 -5.03
CA PHE A 427 -33.03 -19.25 -4.70
C PHE A 427 -34.07 -19.57 -3.61
N GLY A 428 -34.83 -18.57 -3.12
CA GLY A 428 -35.81 -18.75 -2.05
C GLY A 428 -35.18 -19.20 -0.73
N LEU A 429 -33.95 -18.75 -0.46
CA LEU A 429 -33.24 -18.97 0.80
C LEU A 429 -33.41 -17.75 1.71
N THR A 430 -33.67 -17.98 3.00
CA THR A 430 -33.82 -16.94 4.04
C THR A 430 -32.67 -16.98 5.03
N ALA A 431 -32.25 -15.81 5.55
CA ALA A 431 -31.14 -15.66 6.49
C ALA A 431 -31.31 -16.44 7.82
N ASP A 432 -32.54 -16.81 8.20
CA ASP A 432 -32.87 -17.55 9.43
C ASP A 432 -32.64 -19.07 9.35
N ARG A 433 -31.80 -19.55 8.41
CA ARG A 433 -31.44 -20.97 8.39
C ARG A 433 -30.51 -21.25 9.58
N PRO A 434 -30.85 -22.19 10.50
CA PRO A 434 -29.92 -22.62 11.54
C PRO A 434 -28.66 -23.20 10.91
N ASP A 435 -27.50 -23.08 11.58
CA ASP A 435 -26.25 -23.73 11.18
C ASP A 435 -26.53 -25.17 10.79
N GLY A 436 -26.32 -25.49 9.51
CA GLY A 436 -26.63 -26.79 8.92
C GLY A 436 -25.74 -27.08 7.72
N ASP A 437 -25.84 -28.30 7.19
CA ASP A 437 -25.01 -28.78 6.09
C ASP A 437 -25.05 -27.85 4.87
N GLU A 438 -23.89 -27.65 4.25
CA GLU A 438 -23.69 -26.84 3.05
C GLU A 438 -24.64 -27.27 1.91
N ILE A 439 -25.27 -26.30 1.24
CA ILE A 439 -26.20 -26.53 0.13
C ILE A 439 -25.76 -25.82 -1.16
N VAL A 440 -26.25 -26.32 -2.29
CA VAL A 440 -25.93 -25.81 -3.63
C VAL A 440 -26.22 -24.31 -3.80
N GLY A 441 -27.33 -23.82 -3.23
CA GLY A 441 -27.74 -22.42 -3.35
C GLY A 441 -26.84 -21.40 -2.64
N GLU A 442 -25.89 -21.85 -1.82
CA GLU A 442 -24.86 -20.97 -1.23
C GLU A 442 -23.74 -20.60 -2.22
N LEU A 443 -23.71 -21.25 -3.39
CA LEU A 443 -22.72 -21.06 -4.46
C LEU A 443 -21.24 -21.21 -4.02
N ARG A 444 -20.99 -21.98 -2.96
CA ARG A 444 -19.62 -22.31 -2.52
C ARG A 444 -18.87 -23.19 -3.51
N TRP A 445 -19.56 -24.08 -4.22
CA TRP A 445 -18.99 -24.81 -5.36
C TRP A 445 -18.52 -23.89 -6.49
N TYR A 446 -19.17 -22.75 -6.69
CA TYR A 446 -18.74 -21.74 -7.66
C TYR A 446 -17.49 -21.00 -7.15
N ALA A 447 -17.40 -20.73 -5.84
CA ALA A 447 -16.16 -20.23 -5.24
C ALA A 447 -14.99 -21.22 -5.44
N ASP A 448 -15.22 -22.52 -5.27
CA ASP A 448 -14.20 -23.55 -5.52
C ASP A 448 -13.72 -23.53 -6.97
N LEU A 449 -14.64 -23.41 -7.94
CA LEU A 449 -14.30 -23.27 -9.36
C LEU A 449 -13.41 -22.05 -9.61
N MET A 450 -13.80 -20.90 -9.06
CA MET A 450 -13.06 -19.65 -9.24
C MET A 450 -11.71 -19.66 -8.53
N ASP A 451 -11.61 -20.31 -7.36
CA ASP A 451 -10.34 -20.51 -6.65
C ASP A 451 -9.41 -21.46 -7.39
N ALA A 452 -9.94 -22.54 -7.97
CA ALA A 452 -9.18 -23.42 -8.85
C ALA A 452 -8.68 -22.68 -10.11
N LEU A 453 -9.51 -21.79 -10.68
CA LEU A 453 -9.12 -20.97 -11.83
C LEU A 453 -8.03 -19.96 -11.44
N ALA A 454 -8.16 -19.31 -10.28
CA ALA A 454 -7.16 -18.38 -9.77
C ALA A 454 -5.82 -19.06 -9.51
N ARG A 455 -5.83 -20.31 -8.99
CA ARG A 455 -4.62 -21.14 -8.83
C ARG A 455 -3.92 -21.43 -10.14
N LEU A 456 -4.67 -21.66 -11.22
CA LEU A 456 -4.09 -21.81 -12.55
C LEU A 456 -3.42 -20.51 -13.04
N TYR A 457 -3.88 -19.35 -12.58
CA TYR A 457 -3.25 -18.05 -12.83
C TYR A 457 -2.11 -17.71 -11.86
N GLY A 458 -1.78 -18.61 -10.93
CA GLY A 458 -0.71 -18.47 -9.96
C GLY A 458 -1.09 -17.72 -8.68
N HIS A 459 -2.38 -17.50 -8.44
CA HIS A 459 -2.91 -16.92 -7.21
C HIS A 459 -3.34 -17.99 -6.22
N ASP A 460 -3.37 -17.69 -4.92
CA ASP A 460 -3.84 -18.65 -3.93
C ASP A 460 -5.36 -18.89 -4.02
N ALA A 461 -6.11 -17.83 -4.35
CA ALA A 461 -7.57 -17.80 -4.43
C ALA A 461 -8.04 -16.60 -5.28
N ALA A 462 -9.29 -16.62 -5.75
CA ALA A 462 -9.90 -15.55 -6.55
C ALA A 462 -10.14 -14.25 -5.71
N GLY A 463 -9.91 -13.08 -6.29
CA GLY A 463 -10.18 -11.80 -5.64
C GLY A 463 -11.67 -11.42 -5.58
N ARG A 464 -11.99 -10.40 -4.79
CA ARG A 464 -13.26 -9.67 -4.88
C ARG A 464 -13.01 -8.36 -5.64
N PRO A 465 -13.79 -8.01 -6.66
CA PRO A 465 -13.58 -6.76 -7.40
C PRO A 465 -13.78 -5.53 -6.49
N TRP A 466 -12.91 -4.52 -6.65
CA TRP A 466 -12.85 -3.31 -5.82
C TRP A 466 -13.79 -2.18 -6.30
N HIS A 467 -14.27 -2.18 -7.57
CA HIS A 467 -15.17 -1.17 -8.14
C HIS A 467 -16.15 -1.71 -9.21
N GLY A 468 -17.41 -1.22 -9.19
CA GLY A 468 -18.44 -1.40 -10.25
C GLY A 468 -19.40 -2.59 -10.07
N ASP A 469 -20.52 -2.59 -10.82
CA ASP A 469 -21.45 -3.73 -10.95
C ASP A 469 -20.76 -4.83 -11.78
N ARG A 470 -20.06 -5.76 -11.11
CA ARG A 470 -19.45 -6.97 -11.71
C ARG A 470 -19.70 -8.14 -10.76
N ARG A 471 -20.69 -8.95 -11.11
CA ARG A 471 -21.51 -9.70 -10.16
C ARG A 471 -20.83 -10.92 -9.50
N PHE A 472 -19.56 -11.24 -9.82
CA PHE A 472 -18.83 -12.38 -9.22
C PHE A 472 -17.29 -12.24 -9.15
N PHE A 473 -16.62 -13.26 -8.59
CA PHE A 473 -15.19 -13.30 -8.23
C PHE A 473 -14.23 -12.99 -9.40
N ASP A 474 -13.12 -12.34 -9.09
CA ASP A 474 -12.03 -12.09 -10.03
C ASP A 474 -10.99 -13.22 -9.96
N HIS A 475 -10.79 -13.97 -11.04
CA HIS A 475 -9.84 -15.08 -11.05
C HIS A 475 -8.39 -14.67 -11.34
N ASP A 476 -8.15 -13.47 -11.87
CA ASP A 476 -6.79 -12.95 -12.08
C ASP A 476 -6.65 -11.57 -11.45
N PRO A 477 -6.86 -11.46 -10.12
CA PRO A 477 -6.78 -10.18 -9.45
C PRO A 477 -5.36 -9.62 -9.58
N GLU A 478 -5.24 -8.42 -10.14
CA GLU A 478 -3.98 -7.68 -10.02
C GLU A 478 -3.83 -7.26 -8.55
N PRO A 479 -2.79 -7.70 -7.83
CA PRO A 479 -2.55 -7.20 -6.49
C PRO A 479 -2.20 -5.72 -6.62
N GLU A 480 -3.11 -4.81 -6.24
CA GLU A 480 -2.77 -3.40 -6.15
C GLU A 480 -1.74 -3.26 -5.02
N PRO A 481 -0.46 -2.97 -5.34
CA PRO A 481 0.55 -2.90 -4.30
C PRO A 481 0.25 -1.68 -3.44
N ASP A 482 0.05 -1.90 -2.14
CA ASP A 482 0.05 -0.80 -1.18
C ASP A 482 1.40 -0.06 -1.31
N PRO A 483 1.40 1.21 -1.74
CA PRO A 483 2.62 1.93 -2.08
C PRO A 483 3.58 2.11 -0.91
N LEU A 484 3.12 1.91 0.33
CA LEU A 484 3.97 1.96 1.52
C LEU A 484 4.45 0.59 2.01
N THR A 485 3.83 -0.50 1.56
CA THR A 485 4.27 -1.84 1.94
C THR A 485 5.59 -2.17 1.22
N PRO A 486 6.69 -2.47 1.95
CA PRO A 486 7.97 -2.74 1.33
C PRO A 486 7.90 -3.96 0.39
N ARG A 487 8.33 -3.77 -0.85
CA ARG A 487 8.25 -4.79 -1.90
C ARG A 487 9.25 -5.91 -1.67
N LEU A 488 8.80 -7.16 -1.79
CA LEU A 488 9.64 -8.35 -1.60
C LEU A 488 10.22 -8.91 -2.91
N ASP A 489 10.11 -8.18 -4.03
CA ASP A 489 10.70 -8.59 -5.30
C ASP A 489 12.24 -8.73 -5.23
N SER A 490 12.88 -8.01 -4.31
CA SER A 490 14.30 -8.18 -3.99
C SER A 490 14.60 -7.70 -2.57
N VAL A 491 15.73 -8.14 -2.00
CA VAL A 491 16.21 -7.66 -0.70
C VAL A 491 16.42 -6.14 -0.74
N ALA A 492 17.00 -5.60 -1.81
CA ALA A 492 17.24 -4.15 -1.91
C ALA A 492 15.94 -3.34 -1.92
N LEU A 493 14.90 -3.79 -2.63
CA LEU A 493 13.60 -3.11 -2.64
C LEU A 493 12.92 -3.17 -1.28
N ALA A 494 12.97 -4.33 -0.61
CA ALA A 494 12.36 -4.50 0.71
C ALA A 494 13.05 -3.62 1.76
N VAL A 495 14.38 -3.59 1.76
CA VAL A 495 15.16 -2.76 2.69
C VAL A 495 14.98 -1.28 2.38
N SER A 496 14.98 -0.88 1.12
CA SER A 496 14.74 0.51 0.70
C SER A 496 13.35 1.00 1.13
N GLY A 497 12.30 0.19 0.90
CA GLY A 497 10.95 0.49 1.37
C GLY A 497 10.85 0.59 2.90
N ALA A 498 11.52 -0.31 3.62
CA ALA A 498 11.59 -0.24 5.09
C ALA A 498 12.36 1.01 5.57
N ALA A 499 13.46 1.37 4.89
CA ALA A 499 14.24 2.58 5.18
C ALA A 499 13.40 3.85 4.92
N GLN A 500 12.56 3.85 3.88
CA GLN A 500 11.61 4.91 3.63
C GLN A 500 10.60 5.06 4.78
N LEU A 501 10.04 3.97 5.30
CA LEU A 501 9.14 4.04 6.47
C LEU A 501 9.86 4.61 7.70
N VAL A 502 11.11 4.20 7.95
CA VAL A 502 11.93 4.76 9.04
C VAL A 502 12.19 6.26 8.81
N ALA A 503 12.47 6.69 7.59
CA ALA A 503 12.66 8.10 7.23
C ALA A 503 11.38 8.94 7.39
N LEU A 504 10.21 8.31 7.26
CA LEU A 504 8.89 8.89 7.56
C LEU A 504 8.55 8.89 9.06
N GLY A 505 9.47 8.41 9.90
CA GLY A 505 9.34 8.47 11.36
C GLY A 505 8.90 7.16 12.01
N ALA A 506 8.74 6.06 11.25
CA ALA A 506 8.53 4.73 11.82
C ALA A 506 9.68 4.37 12.76
N ARG A 507 9.37 3.72 13.87
CA ARG A 507 10.39 3.18 14.77
C ARG A 507 10.48 1.66 14.60
N PRO A 508 11.66 1.12 14.24
CA PRO A 508 11.86 -0.32 14.18
C PRO A 508 11.46 -1.00 15.51
N ALA A 509 10.57 -1.98 15.44
CA ALA A 509 10.13 -2.75 16.60
C ALA A 509 10.90 -4.07 16.74
N LYS A 510 10.83 -4.68 17.92
CA LYS A 510 11.40 -6.01 18.16
C LYS A 510 10.55 -7.09 17.50
N ALA A 511 10.82 -7.38 16.24
CA ALA A 511 10.18 -8.47 15.50
C ALA A 511 11.01 -9.77 15.54
N ALA A 512 10.37 -10.89 15.21
CA ALA A 512 11.02 -12.20 15.04
C ALA A 512 11.37 -12.47 13.57
N ASP A 513 10.55 -11.97 12.64
CA ASP A 513 10.66 -12.14 11.19
C ASP A 513 10.37 -10.81 10.46
N TRP A 514 10.58 -10.80 9.14
CA TRP A 514 10.43 -9.62 8.30
C TRP A 514 8.97 -9.10 8.19
N PRO A 515 7.91 -9.94 8.13
CA PRO A 515 6.53 -9.46 8.11
C PRO A 515 6.14 -8.79 9.41
N ALA A 516 6.48 -9.38 10.57
CA ALA A 516 6.21 -8.70 11.84
C ALA A 516 7.00 -7.40 11.95
N PHE A 517 8.21 -7.35 11.38
CA PHE A 517 9.02 -6.14 11.32
C PHE A 517 8.36 -5.03 10.48
N THR A 518 7.97 -5.35 9.25
CA THR A 518 7.32 -4.40 8.33
C THR A 518 5.94 -3.98 8.80
N ALA A 519 5.12 -4.90 9.33
CA ALA A 519 3.83 -4.58 9.94
C ALA A 519 3.98 -3.60 11.11
N ALA A 520 5.02 -3.78 11.94
CA ALA A 520 5.29 -2.84 13.03
C ALA A 520 5.77 -1.46 12.54
N LEU A 521 6.55 -1.41 11.45
CA LEU A 521 6.90 -0.14 10.81
C LEU A 521 5.67 0.57 10.27
N LEU A 522 4.81 -0.15 9.53
CA LEU A 522 3.56 0.39 8.99
C LEU A 522 2.61 0.88 10.09
N ALA A 523 2.49 0.14 11.20
CA ALA A 523 1.69 0.55 12.36
C ALA A 523 2.27 1.77 13.10
N GLY A 524 3.57 2.03 12.96
CA GLY A 524 4.28 3.17 13.56
C GLY A 524 4.23 4.46 12.73
N VAL A 525 3.76 4.39 11.49
CA VAL A 525 3.57 5.55 10.60
C VAL A 525 2.08 5.88 10.55
N ASP A 526 1.73 7.16 10.69
CA ASP A 526 0.41 7.63 10.29
C ASP A 526 0.36 7.69 8.76
N VAL A 527 0.08 6.53 8.15
CA VAL A 527 0.01 6.31 6.70
C VAL A 527 -0.91 7.33 6.01
N SER A 528 -1.98 7.76 6.69
CA SER A 528 -2.93 8.73 6.16
C SER A 528 -2.34 10.15 6.17
N ALA A 529 -1.66 10.56 7.23
CA ALA A 529 -0.97 11.86 7.28
C ALA A 529 0.25 11.94 6.34
N ALA A 530 0.99 10.83 6.17
CA ALA A 530 2.17 10.79 5.31
C ALA A 530 1.83 10.86 3.81
N LEU A 531 0.63 10.44 3.39
CA LEU A 531 0.22 10.36 1.98
C LEU A 531 -0.78 11.43 1.53
N SER A 532 -1.37 12.20 2.46
CA SER A 532 -2.44 13.19 2.18
C SER A 532 -1.94 14.61 1.84
N GLY A 533 -0.64 14.87 1.95
CA GLY A 533 -0.08 16.18 1.59
C GLY A 533 0.00 16.39 0.08
N GLU A 534 -0.71 17.40 -0.43
CA GLU A 534 -0.49 17.93 -1.77
C GLU A 534 0.74 18.84 -1.81
N PHE A 535 1.56 18.71 -2.86
CA PHE A 535 2.71 19.58 -3.07
C PHE A 535 2.32 20.77 -3.95
N PRO A 536 2.67 22.01 -3.55
CA PRO A 536 2.48 23.17 -4.40
C PRO A 536 3.37 23.05 -5.65
N VAL A 537 2.75 22.95 -6.83
CA VAL A 537 3.46 22.92 -8.12
C VAL A 537 3.38 24.31 -8.77
N PRO A 538 4.51 25.00 -9.00
CA PRO A 538 4.49 26.32 -9.64
C PRO A 538 4.01 26.26 -11.10
N PRO A 539 3.30 27.29 -11.60
CA PRO A 539 2.69 27.28 -12.93
C PRO A 539 3.66 26.93 -14.09
N PRO A 540 4.91 27.43 -14.11
CA PRO A 540 5.88 27.04 -15.15
C PRO A 540 6.15 25.54 -15.23
N LEU A 541 6.18 24.83 -14.09
CA LEU A 541 6.41 23.39 -14.05
C LEU A 541 5.11 22.60 -14.24
N ALA A 542 3.97 23.12 -13.80
CA ALA A 542 2.67 22.54 -14.09
C ALA A 542 2.36 22.53 -15.60
N ALA A 543 2.83 23.54 -16.34
CA ALA A 543 2.63 23.65 -17.80
C ALA A 543 3.44 22.62 -18.61
N VAL A 544 4.54 22.11 -18.06
CA VAL A 544 5.39 21.10 -18.71
C VAL A 544 5.23 19.69 -18.14
N ASP A 545 4.32 19.51 -17.18
CA ASP A 545 3.94 18.21 -16.61
C ASP A 545 3.31 17.33 -17.71
N GLY A 546 3.89 16.15 -17.93
CA GLY A 546 3.54 15.22 -19.01
C GLY A 546 4.25 15.46 -20.35
N SER A 547 5.04 16.54 -20.49
CA SER A 547 5.74 16.87 -21.73
C SER A 547 6.93 15.96 -22.00
N VAL A 548 7.21 15.71 -23.29
CA VAL A 548 8.39 14.96 -23.73
C VAL A 548 9.64 15.84 -23.61
N VAL A 549 10.71 15.31 -23.01
CA VAL A 549 12.01 15.99 -22.92
C VAL A 549 12.60 16.10 -24.34
N PRO A 550 12.92 17.31 -24.83
CA PRO A 550 13.35 17.52 -26.21
C PRO A 550 14.53 16.64 -26.64
N GLY A 551 14.38 15.95 -27.77
CA GLY A 551 15.39 15.04 -28.31
C GLY A 551 15.44 13.67 -27.63
N THR A 552 14.44 13.31 -26.83
CA THR A 552 14.30 12.00 -26.18
C THR A 552 12.85 11.50 -26.28
N ALA A 553 12.59 10.24 -25.92
CA ALA A 553 11.22 9.71 -25.75
C ALA A 553 10.70 9.84 -24.31
N ALA A 554 11.51 10.37 -23.38
CA ALA A 554 11.15 10.44 -21.97
C ALA A 554 10.16 11.58 -21.69
N ARG A 555 9.15 11.33 -20.86
CA ARG A 555 8.18 12.31 -20.39
C ARG A 555 8.50 12.76 -18.98
N PHE A 556 8.51 14.07 -18.73
CA PHE A 556 8.66 14.62 -17.40
C PHE A 556 7.31 14.65 -16.68
N ARG A 557 7.24 14.14 -15.45
CA ARG A 557 6.06 14.20 -14.58
C ARG A 557 6.40 14.86 -13.26
N VAL A 558 5.51 15.71 -12.76
CA VAL A 558 5.68 16.38 -11.48
C VAL A 558 4.90 15.66 -10.38
N ALA A 559 5.52 15.46 -9.22
CA ALA A 559 4.83 14.91 -8.06
C ALA A 559 3.86 15.94 -7.49
N ARG A 560 2.57 15.59 -7.43
CA ARG A 560 1.52 16.43 -6.83
C ARG A 560 1.12 15.99 -5.43
N SER A 561 1.47 14.76 -5.04
CA SER A 561 1.14 14.21 -3.73
C SER A 561 2.26 13.33 -3.22
N ALA A 562 2.33 13.18 -1.90
CA ALA A 562 3.23 12.22 -1.26
C ALA A 562 2.92 10.77 -1.68
N ARG A 563 1.67 10.45 -2.01
CA ARG A 563 1.29 9.13 -2.59
C ARG A 563 1.97 8.87 -3.93
N THR A 564 1.99 9.85 -4.82
CA THR A 564 2.69 9.72 -6.11
C THR A 564 4.19 9.46 -5.90
N LEU A 565 4.81 10.17 -4.95
CA LEU A 565 6.23 9.93 -4.62
C LEU A 565 6.47 8.56 -4.00
N ALA A 566 5.60 8.09 -3.11
CA ALA A 566 5.75 6.77 -2.49
C ALA A 566 5.75 5.66 -3.56
N VAL A 567 4.85 5.75 -4.56
CA VAL A 567 4.82 4.83 -5.70
C VAL A 567 6.14 4.87 -6.49
N TRP A 568 6.63 6.07 -6.82
CA TRP A 568 7.89 6.22 -7.55
C TRP A 568 9.09 5.72 -6.74
N ALA A 569 9.16 6.05 -5.44
CA ALA A 569 10.20 5.60 -4.53
C ALA A 569 10.22 4.07 -4.39
N ALA A 570 9.06 3.44 -4.20
CA ALA A 570 8.94 1.99 -4.09
C ALA A 570 9.38 1.27 -5.37
N TYR A 571 9.05 1.79 -6.56
CA TYR A 571 9.55 1.25 -7.82
C TYR A 571 11.06 1.48 -8.00
N MET A 572 11.50 2.70 -7.71
CA MET A 572 12.88 3.14 -7.93
C MET A 572 13.86 2.56 -6.91
N GLY A 573 13.39 2.10 -5.75
CA GLY A 573 14.26 1.63 -4.68
C GLY A 573 15.12 2.74 -4.06
N ASN A 574 14.65 3.99 -4.08
CA ASN A 574 15.36 5.15 -3.50
C ASN A 574 14.49 5.95 -2.52
N CYS A 575 15.12 6.80 -1.71
CA CYS A 575 14.48 7.53 -0.62
C CYS A 575 13.86 8.89 -1.03
N ILE A 576 13.45 9.10 -2.29
CA ILE A 576 12.89 10.40 -2.73
C ILE A 576 11.61 10.80 -1.97
N ALA A 577 10.90 9.82 -1.41
CA ALA A 577 9.72 10.04 -0.57
C ALA A 577 10.07 10.30 0.91
N GLY A 578 11.36 10.44 1.26
CA GLY A 578 11.80 10.73 2.63
C GLY A 578 11.38 12.12 3.13
N SER A 579 11.43 12.31 4.45
CA SER A 579 11.02 13.56 5.12
C SER A 579 11.75 14.81 4.60
N LEU A 580 13.04 14.72 4.30
CA LEU A 580 13.83 15.84 3.75
C LEU A 580 13.24 16.40 2.45
N TYR A 581 12.91 15.52 1.49
CA TYR A 581 12.38 15.90 0.19
C TYR A 581 10.92 16.35 0.28
N THR A 582 10.09 15.60 1.00
CA THR A 582 8.66 15.89 1.16
C THR A 582 8.41 17.18 1.94
N GLU A 583 9.20 17.49 2.97
CA GLU A 583 9.14 18.78 3.67
C GLU A 583 9.62 19.96 2.80
N GLY A 584 10.61 19.71 1.93
CA GLY A 584 11.08 20.67 0.92
C GLY A 584 9.99 21.01 -0.09
N ALA A 585 9.33 19.98 -0.64
CA ALA A 585 8.27 20.10 -1.61
C ALA A 585 7.00 20.73 -1.02
N ALA A 586 6.56 20.27 0.15
CA ALA A 586 5.38 20.83 0.85
C ALA A 586 5.56 22.31 1.19
N ALA A 587 6.80 22.75 1.47
CA ALA A 587 7.12 24.15 1.71
C ALA A 587 7.37 24.96 0.42
N GLY A 588 7.24 24.37 -0.77
CA GLY A 588 7.50 25.02 -2.06
C GLY A 588 8.96 25.41 -2.29
N ARG A 589 9.91 24.79 -1.58
CA ARG A 589 11.35 25.07 -1.75
C ARG A 589 11.98 24.22 -2.84
N SER A 590 11.46 23.01 -3.04
CA SER A 590 11.84 22.08 -4.09
C SER A 590 10.61 21.59 -4.85
N VAL A 591 10.82 21.11 -6.07
CA VAL A 591 9.80 20.42 -6.85
C VAL A 591 10.38 19.07 -7.24
N LEU A 592 9.63 18.01 -6.95
CA LEU A 592 10.05 16.63 -7.16
C LEU A 592 9.36 16.10 -8.42
N GLY A 593 10.09 15.36 -9.24
CA GLY A 593 9.58 14.84 -10.49
C GLY A 593 10.19 13.50 -10.88
N ALA A 594 9.63 12.91 -11.92
CA ALA A 594 10.09 11.68 -12.54
C ALA A 594 10.22 11.88 -14.05
N LEU A 595 11.24 11.27 -14.65
CA LEU A 595 11.35 11.06 -16.09
C LEU A 595 10.80 9.66 -16.37
N CYS A 596 9.75 9.55 -17.17
CA CYS A 596 9.08 8.29 -17.48
C CYS A 596 9.27 7.90 -18.95
N ASP A 597 9.30 6.61 -19.27
CA ASP A 597 9.20 6.13 -20.65
C ASP A 597 7.76 6.25 -21.20
N GLU A 598 7.55 5.79 -22.43
CA GLU A 598 6.24 5.80 -23.10
C GLU A 598 5.18 4.94 -22.38
N ARG A 599 5.61 3.93 -21.62
CA ARG A 599 4.74 3.03 -20.83
C ARG A 599 4.44 3.59 -19.44
N GLY A 600 5.03 4.74 -19.08
CA GLY A 600 4.89 5.35 -17.76
C GLY A 600 5.85 4.80 -16.70
N THR A 601 6.82 3.98 -17.09
CA THR A 601 7.88 3.45 -16.21
C THR A 601 8.86 4.55 -15.86
N VAL A 602 9.20 4.72 -14.58
CA VAL A 602 10.16 5.75 -14.15
C VAL A 602 11.59 5.35 -14.56
N LEU A 603 12.25 6.21 -15.34
CA LEU A 603 13.65 6.10 -15.76
C LEU A 603 14.58 6.77 -14.73
N ALA A 604 14.20 7.93 -14.22
CA ALA A 604 14.96 8.68 -13.21
C ALA A 604 14.05 9.57 -12.36
N ASN A 605 14.40 9.73 -11.10
CA ASN A 605 13.81 10.69 -10.17
C ASN A 605 14.66 11.97 -10.15
N VAL A 606 14.00 13.13 -10.01
CA VAL A 606 14.64 14.45 -10.07
C VAL A 606 14.15 15.38 -8.97
N GLU A 607 15.08 16.13 -8.38
CA GLU A 607 14.79 17.27 -7.50
C GLU A 607 15.19 18.58 -8.19
N LEU A 608 14.22 19.48 -8.34
CA LEU A 608 14.40 20.83 -8.86
C LEU A 608 14.33 21.85 -7.74
N LEU A 609 15.27 22.80 -7.73
CA LEU A 609 15.30 23.93 -6.82
C LEU A 609 15.20 25.24 -7.59
N HIS A 610 14.63 26.26 -6.96
CA HIS A 610 14.67 27.61 -7.50
C HIS A 610 16.11 28.12 -7.60
N GLN A 611 16.45 28.75 -8.72
CA GLN A 611 17.63 29.61 -8.77
C GLN A 611 17.41 30.85 -7.89
N ARG A 612 18.49 31.43 -7.38
CA ARG A 612 18.40 32.70 -6.63
C ARG A 612 18.86 33.85 -7.54
N PRO A 613 18.02 34.87 -7.76
CA PRO A 613 16.58 35.01 -7.42
C PRO A 613 15.63 34.11 -8.26
N ALA A 614 14.45 33.76 -7.71
CA ALA A 614 13.53 32.70 -8.21
C ALA A 614 13.00 32.90 -9.65
N HIS A 615 13.03 34.13 -10.17
CA HIS A 615 12.64 34.43 -11.55
C HIS A 615 13.69 33.96 -12.58
N ARG A 616 14.91 33.63 -12.16
CA ARG A 616 15.98 33.13 -13.05
C ARG A 616 15.78 31.70 -13.54
N GLY A 617 14.75 31.01 -13.07
CA GLY A 617 14.44 29.63 -13.48
C GLY A 617 14.83 28.62 -12.42
N TRP A 618 15.26 27.45 -12.90
CA TRP A 618 15.40 26.24 -12.10
C TRP A 618 16.81 25.69 -12.15
N ARG A 619 17.21 24.96 -11.11
CA ARG A 619 18.44 24.15 -11.12
C ARG A 619 18.11 22.74 -10.65
N ILE A 620 18.75 21.76 -11.25
CA ILE A 620 18.68 20.37 -10.81
C ILE A 620 19.59 20.23 -9.59
N SER A 621 18.99 19.88 -8.45
CA SER A 621 19.70 19.53 -7.22
C SER A 621 20.22 18.10 -7.33
N GLU A 622 19.34 17.19 -7.73
CA GLU A 622 19.63 15.77 -7.83
C GLU A 622 18.89 15.15 -9.03
N ILE A 623 19.55 14.18 -9.66
CA ILE A 623 18.96 13.26 -10.64
C ILE A 623 19.55 11.87 -10.40
N ALA A 624 18.67 10.88 -10.22
CA ALA A 624 19.05 9.53 -9.84
C ALA A 624 18.18 8.49 -10.56
N GLY A 625 18.83 7.49 -11.15
CA GLY A 625 18.19 6.30 -11.70
C GLY A 625 17.75 5.33 -10.60
N ARG A 626 17.32 4.14 -11.02
CA ARG A 626 16.85 3.08 -10.11
C ARG A 626 17.98 2.66 -9.18
N PHE A 627 17.70 2.52 -7.88
CA PHE A 627 18.67 2.29 -6.80
C PHE A 627 19.83 3.28 -6.85
N ASN A 628 19.50 4.56 -6.97
CA ASN A 628 20.42 5.69 -7.04
C ASN A 628 21.55 5.59 -8.11
N ALA A 629 21.37 4.70 -9.10
CA ALA A 629 22.30 4.55 -10.20
C ALA A 629 22.43 5.84 -11.01
N THR A 630 23.55 6.00 -11.71
CA THR A 630 23.70 7.07 -12.69
C THR A 630 22.67 6.85 -13.81
N PRO A 631 21.82 7.84 -14.12
CA PRO A 631 20.87 7.74 -15.23
C PRO A 631 21.62 7.70 -16.57
N ASP A 632 20.89 7.40 -17.65
CA ASP A 632 21.45 7.48 -19.01
C ASP A 632 22.10 8.86 -19.24
N PRO A 633 23.40 8.92 -19.64
CA PRO A 633 24.12 10.19 -19.75
C PRO A 633 23.52 11.15 -20.78
N GLU A 634 22.95 10.63 -21.87
CA GLU A 634 22.31 11.46 -22.90
C GLU A 634 20.99 12.03 -22.38
N LEU A 635 20.18 11.21 -21.71
CA LEU A 635 18.96 11.65 -21.04
C LEU A 635 19.26 12.75 -20.01
N GLU A 636 20.25 12.54 -19.15
CA GLU A 636 20.65 13.52 -18.13
C GLU A 636 21.13 14.83 -18.78
N ARG A 637 21.99 14.74 -19.79
CA ARG A 637 22.50 15.91 -20.53
C ARG A 637 21.36 16.71 -21.19
N ARG A 638 20.45 16.02 -21.88
CA ARG A 638 19.29 16.62 -22.54
C ARG A 638 18.32 17.25 -21.55
N PHE A 639 18.05 16.56 -20.45
CA PHE A 639 17.19 17.07 -19.39
C PHE A 639 17.80 18.31 -18.72
N ARG A 640 19.10 18.30 -18.40
CA ARG A 640 19.81 19.48 -17.88
C ARG A 640 19.72 20.67 -18.84
N ALA A 641 19.92 20.44 -20.14
CA ALA A 641 19.80 21.48 -21.16
C ALA A 641 18.35 21.98 -21.32
N TRP A 642 17.35 21.13 -21.11
CA TRP A 642 15.95 21.54 -21.18
C TRP A 642 15.53 22.35 -19.94
N VAL A 643 15.94 21.94 -18.73
CA VAL A 643 15.60 22.66 -17.48
C VAL A 643 16.10 24.10 -17.48
N THR A 644 17.24 24.40 -18.12
CA THR A 644 17.72 25.79 -18.25
C THR A 644 16.86 26.67 -19.14
N THR A 645 16.00 26.09 -19.99
CA THR A 645 15.04 26.82 -20.83
C THR A 645 13.71 27.12 -20.12
N LEU A 646 13.45 26.49 -18.97
CA LEU A 646 12.18 26.64 -18.25
C LEU A 646 12.09 27.99 -17.51
N PRO A 647 10.96 28.71 -17.62
CA PRO A 647 10.83 30.01 -16.98
C PRO A 647 10.75 29.89 -15.44
N GLY A 648 11.32 30.89 -14.75
CA GLY A 648 11.23 31.01 -13.29
C GLY A 648 9.88 31.52 -12.81
N VAL A 649 9.69 31.54 -11.49
CA VAL A 649 8.46 32.05 -10.88
C VAL A 649 8.57 33.57 -10.76
N ARG A 650 7.69 34.29 -11.47
CA ARG A 650 7.59 35.75 -11.38
C ARG A 650 6.96 36.10 -10.03
N PRO A 651 7.58 36.98 -9.22
CA PRO A 651 6.93 37.45 -8.00
C PRO A 651 5.60 38.16 -8.37
N PRO A 652 4.55 38.05 -7.56
CA PRO A 652 3.32 38.80 -7.78
C PRO A 652 3.67 40.29 -7.84
N GLU A 653 3.14 40.96 -8.87
CA GLU A 653 3.30 42.39 -9.08
C GLU A 653 2.74 43.10 -7.84
N PRO A 654 3.53 43.95 -7.15
CA PRO A 654 3.02 44.64 -5.97
C PRO A 654 1.82 45.49 -6.40
N GLU A 655 0.69 45.35 -5.68
CA GLU A 655 -0.48 46.20 -5.90
C GLU A 655 -0.06 47.68 -5.92
N PRO A 656 -0.61 48.49 -6.83
CA PRO A 656 -0.24 49.89 -6.96
C PRO A 656 -0.48 50.58 -5.61
N ARG A 657 0.60 51.10 -5.03
CA ARG A 657 0.53 51.93 -3.84
C ARG A 657 -0.21 53.21 -4.19
N ASP A 658 -1.28 53.51 -3.46
CA ASP A 658 -1.88 54.84 -3.45
C ASP A 658 -0.79 55.90 -3.16
N GLU A 659 -0.64 56.84 -4.09
CA GLU A 659 0.36 57.92 -4.07
C GLU A 659 0.11 58.99 -2.97
N ARG A 660 -0.68 58.70 -1.94
CA ARG A 660 -0.99 59.65 -0.86
C ARG A 660 0.00 59.66 0.31
N ASP A 661 1.02 58.81 0.29
CA ASP A 661 2.05 58.76 1.34
C ASP A 661 3.41 59.33 0.90
N ALA A 662 3.41 60.28 -0.03
CA ALA A 662 4.58 61.08 -0.39
C ALA A 662 4.63 62.40 0.43
N ALA A 663 4.67 62.30 1.76
CA ALA A 663 5.01 63.45 2.60
C ALA A 663 5.77 62.98 3.86
N GLY A 664 6.97 63.54 4.04
CA GLY A 664 7.90 63.45 5.17
C GLY A 664 7.63 62.41 6.26
N ARG A 665 8.43 61.34 6.32
CA ARG A 665 8.48 60.45 7.48
C ARG A 665 9.02 61.22 8.70
N PRO A 666 8.24 61.43 9.78
CA PRO A 666 8.83 61.69 11.07
C PRO A 666 9.51 60.40 11.57
N ALA A 667 10.56 60.52 12.37
CA ALA A 667 11.27 59.40 12.94
C ALA A 667 10.28 58.41 13.58
N ARG A 668 10.14 57.20 12.99
CA ARG A 668 9.31 56.12 13.53
C ARG A 668 9.83 55.79 14.93
N ARG A 669 9.12 56.23 15.96
CA ARG A 669 9.26 55.73 17.32
C ARG A 669 9.04 54.21 17.23
N LYS A 670 10.09 53.41 17.46
CA LYS A 670 10.01 51.94 17.42
C LYS A 670 8.94 51.48 18.40
N VAL A 671 7.80 51.03 17.89
CA VAL A 671 6.83 50.28 18.70
C VAL A 671 7.49 48.94 19.01
N PRO A 672 7.65 48.56 20.29
CA PRO A 672 8.24 47.27 20.64
C PRO A 672 7.42 46.13 20.02
N PRO A 673 8.08 45.08 19.51
CA PRO A 673 7.37 43.91 19.01
C PRO A 673 6.52 43.28 20.12
N VAL A 674 5.37 42.71 19.75
CA VAL A 674 4.33 42.21 20.68
C VAL A 674 4.86 41.24 21.75
N HIS A 675 5.89 40.44 21.44
CA HIS A 675 6.49 39.50 22.39
C HIS A 675 7.32 40.19 23.48
N GLU A 676 7.92 41.36 23.19
CA GLU A 676 8.64 42.17 24.19
C GLU A 676 7.67 42.96 25.06
N ALA A 677 6.58 43.48 24.48
CA ALA A 677 5.60 44.31 25.20
C ALA A 677 4.59 43.51 26.02
N ALA A 678 4.02 42.43 25.46
CA ALA A 678 2.94 41.67 26.07
C ALA A 678 3.38 40.32 26.67
N GLY A 679 4.54 39.79 26.26
CA GLY A 679 5.06 38.50 26.72
C GLY A 679 5.24 38.41 28.24
N PRO A 680 5.97 39.34 28.89
CA PRO A 680 6.15 39.34 30.33
C PRO A 680 4.85 39.50 31.12
N ALA A 681 3.94 40.38 30.65
CA ALA A 681 2.65 40.61 31.28
C ALA A 681 1.73 39.37 31.22
N LEU A 682 1.69 38.70 30.07
CA LEU A 682 0.97 37.43 29.93
C LEU A 682 1.59 36.32 30.79
N ALA A 683 2.92 36.21 30.82
CA ALA A 683 3.61 35.23 31.65
C ALA A 683 3.30 35.41 33.15
N ALA A 684 3.19 36.65 33.64
CA ALA A 684 2.85 36.94 35.03
C ALA A 684 1.41 36.60 35.40
N LEU A 685 0.49 36.59 34.42
CA LEU A 685 -0.93 36.29 34.62
C LEU A 685 -1.24 34.80 34.46
N LEU A 686 -0.35 34.01 33.84
CA LEU A 686 -0.55 32.58 33.62
C LEU A 686 -0.48 31.80 34.94
N THR A 687 -1.50 30.98 35.16
CA THR A 687 -1.53 30.00 36.24
C THR A 687 -1.27 28.59 35.69
N PRO A 688 -0.65 27.68 36.46
CA PRO A 688 -0.55 26.28 36.08
C PRO A 688 -1.92 25.68 35.77
N HIS A 689 -1.97 24.72 34.84
CA HIS A 689 -3.24 24.10 34.49
C HIS A 689 -3.74 23.20 35.64
N PRO A 690 -4.92 23.46 36.22
CA PRO A 690 -5.38 22.80 37.46
C PRO A 690 -5.60 21.29 37.29
N TYR A 691 -5.82 20.83 36.06
CA TYR A 691 -6.01 19.43 35.69
C TYR A 691 -4.87 18.84 34.85
N ALA A 692 -3.62 19.32 35.02
CA ALA A 692 -2.48 18.84 34.22
C ALA A 692 -2.33 17.31 34.23
N GLY A 693 -2.59 16.66 35.38
CA GLY A 693 -2.56 15.19 35.52
C GLY A 693 -3.53 14.44 34.60
N VAL A 694 -4.65 15.06 34.19
CA VAL A 694 -5.62 14.46 33.26
C VAL A 694 -5.03 14.39 31.86
N PHE A 695 -4.32 15.44 31.41
CA PHE A 695 -3.63 15.40 30.12
C PHE A 695 -2.47 14.40 30.13
N THR A 696 -1.75 14.28 31.25
CA THR A 696 -0.73 13.25 31.44
C THR A 696 -1.31 11.84 31.35
N ALA A 697 -2.42 11.58 32.04
CA ALA A 697 -3.13 10.30 32.00
C ALA A 697 -3.67 9.98 30.60
N LEU A 698 -4.21 10.99 29.90
CA LEU A 698 -4.70 10.85 28.52
C LEU A 698 -3.55 10.57 27.54
N ALA A 699 -2.40 11.21 27.74
CA ALA A 699 -1.21 11.02 26.91
C ALA A 699 -0.54 9.66 27.16
N GLY A 700 -0.58 9.14 28.38
CA GLY A 700 0.17 7.94 28.77
C GLY A 700 1.69 8.15 28.76
N THR A 701 2.15 9.40 28.94
CA THR A 701 3.57 9.79 28.90
C THR A 701 3.94 10.59 30.17
N ALA A 702 5.22 10.92 30.33
CA ALA A 702 5.66 11.83 31.38
C ALA A 702 4.97 13.22 31.26
N PRO A 703 4.73 13.94 32.39
CA PRO A 703 3.97 15.20 32.41
C PRO A 703 4.49 16.26 31.43
N ASP A 704 5.81 16.44 31.35
CA ASP A 704 6.44 17.48 30.53
C ASP A 704 6.26 17.26 29.02
N ALA A 705 6.03 16.02 28.61
CA ALA A 705 5.80 15.64 27.22
C ALA A 705 4.31 15.52 26.85
N ALA A 706 3.40 15.49 27.85
CA ALA A 706 2.00 15.12 27.65
C ALA A 706 1.27 15.99 26.63
N LEU A 707 1.35 17.32 26.76
CA LEU A 707 0.68 18.25 25.85
C LEU A 707 1.27 18.20 24.43
N THR A 708 2.58 18.03 24.31
CA THR A 708 3.25 17.87 23.00
C THR A 708 2.84 16.56 22.34
N HIS A 709 2.73 15.48 23.11
CA HIS A 709 2.28 14.18 22.62
C HIS A 709 0.82 14.25 22.16
N LEU A 710 -0.10 14.76 23.00
CA LEU A 710 -1.51 14.93 22.64
C LEU A 710 -1.71 15.82 21.40
N ARG A 711 -0.86 16.84 21.21
CA ARG A 711 -0.89 17.69 20.01
C ARG A 711 -0.46 16.93 18.74
N ARG A 712 0.27 15.84 18.85
CA ARG A 712 0.73 15.03 17.71
C ARG A 712 -0.17 13.84 17.40
N LEU A 713 -1.03 13.42 18.32
CA LEU A 713 -1.99 12.34 18.08
C LEU A 713 -3.01 12.75 17.01
N ASP A 714 -3.35 11.85 16.11
CA ASP A 714 -4.48 12.01 15.19
C ASP A 714 -5.82 11.92 15.94
N GLN A 715 -6.94 12.22 15.26
CA GLN A 715 -8.27 12.26 15.89
C GLN A 715 -8.74 10.88 16.37
N ASP A 716 -8.39 9.79 15.68
CA ASP A 716 -8.84 8.42 16.02
C ASP A 716 -8.02 7.85 17.19
N SER A 717 -6.73 8.14 17.23
CA SER A 717 -5.86 7.86 18.38
C SER A 717 -6.26 8.68 19.61
N LEU A 718 -6.67 9.93 19.41
CA LEU A 718 -7.28 10.72 20.49
C LEU A 718 -8.61 10.12 20.97
N VAL A 719 -9.47 9.63 20.07
CA VAL A 719 -10.72 8.91 20.42
C VAL A 719 -10.41 7.67 21.25
N ARG A 720 -9.44 6.85 20.83
CA ARG A 720 -9.01 5.65 21.56
C ARG A 720 -8.42 5.97 22.94
N ALA A 721 -7.58 7.01 23.04
CA ALA A 721 -7.03 7.46 24.31
C ALA A 721 -8.13 7.91 25.29
N ARG A 722 -9.18 8.56 24.78
CA ARG A 722 -10.33 8.98 25.60
C ARG A 722 -11.18 7.82 26.08
N ARG A 723 -11.41 6.80 25.25
CA ARG A 723 -12.13 5.59 25.69
C ARG A 723 -11.48 4.96 26.93
N ARG A 724 -10.14 5.00 27.03
CA ARG A 724 -9.41 4.55 28.24
C ARG A 724 -9.67 5.44 29.46
N VAL A 725 -9.61 6.77 29.29
CA VAL A 725 -9.88 7.72 30.39
C VAL A 725 -11.35 7.66 30.83
N MET A 726 -12.30 7.51 29.90
CA MET A 726 -13.73 7.38 30.18
C MET A 726 -14.12 6.02 30.80
N ALA A 727 -13.24 5.02 30.77
CA ALA A 727 -13.47 3.75 31.45
C ALA A 727 -13.37 3.90 32.98
N ASP A 728 -12.67 4.93 33.46
CA ASP A 728 -12.68 5.31 34.88
C ASP A 728 -14.00 5.98 35.28
N THR A 729 -14.44 5.74 36.51
CA THR A 729 -15.78 6.08 37.00
C THR A 729 -16.09 7.58 36.94
N ASP A 730 -15.08 8.43 37.13
CA ASP A 730 -15.19 9.89 37.06
C ASP A 730 -14.49 10.50 35.84
N GLY A 731 -14.06 9.66 34.89
CA GLY A 731 -13.17 10.04 33.79
C GLY A 731 -13.76 11.07 32.84
N LEU A 732 -15.02 10.91 32.42
CA LEU A 732 -15.69 11.85 31.50
C LEU A 732 -15.92 13.22 32.15
N ARG A 733 -16.39 13.26 33.41
CA ARG A 733 -16.61 14.50 34.16
C ARG A 733 -15.30 15.27 34.35
N THR A 734 -14.24 14.54 34.73
CA THR A 734 -12.91 15.11 34.97
C THR A 734 -12.26 15.59 33.67
N LEU A 735 -12.41 14.85 32.57
CA LEU A 735 -11.97 15.27 31.23
C LEU A 735 -12.72 16.51 30.75
N TRP A 736 -14.03 16.58 31.01
CA TRP A 736 -14.85 17.76 30.68
C TRP A 736 -14.38 18.99 31.45
N ALA A 737 -14.16 18.87 32.77
CA ALA A 737 -13.62 19.96 33.60
C ALA A 737 -12.20 20.38 33.16
N ALA A 738 -11.32 19.40 32.88
CA ALA A 738 -9.95 19.65 32.42
C ALA A 738 -9.93 20.44 31.12
N THR A 739 -10.80 20.08 30.18
CA THR A 739 -10.93 20.79 28.91
C THR A 739 -11.80 22.04 29.00
N ALA A 740 -12.35 22.40 30.16
CA ALA A 740 -13.02 23.68 30.36
C ALA A 740 -12.07 24.73 30.98
N ALA A 741 -11.04 24.31 31.71
CA ALA A 741 -10.03 25.21 32.23
C ALA A 741 -9.19 25.80 31.07
N ARG A 742 -9.06 27.13 31.03
CA ARG A 742 -8.42 27.87 29.93
C ARG A 742 -7.46 28.94 30.46
N PRO A 743 -6.33 28.56 31.09
CA PRO A 743 -5.43 29.52 31.75
C PRO A 743 -4.89 30.62 30.82
N LEU A 744 -4.71 30.32 29.51
CA LEU A 744 -4.29 31.32 28.53
C LEU A 744 -5.41 32.31 28.23
N THR A 745 -6.64 31.82 28.03
CA THR A 745 -7.82 32.68 27.82
C THR A 745 -8.05 33.59 29.04
N ASP A 746 -7.93 33.05 30.25
CA ASP A 746 -8.06 33.81 31.50
C ASP A 746 -6.94 34.86 31.67
N ALA A 747 -5.72 34.55 31.22
CA ALA A 747 -4.60 35.49 31.23
C ALA A 747 -4.76 36.60 30.19
N VAL A 748 -5.26 36.28 28.99
CA VAL A 748 -5.58 37.27 27.95
C VAL A 748 -6.71 38.19 28.41
N ALA A 749 -7.76 37.65 29.04
CA ALA A 749 -8.88 38.45 29.55
C ALA A 749 -8.47 39.44 30.66
N ARG A 750 -7.53 39.05 31.52
CA ARG A 750 -6.98 39.88 32.61
C ARG A 750 -5.86 40.83 32.16
N LEU A 751 -5.41 40.75 30.91
CA LEU A 751 -4.39 41.63 30.37
C LEU A 751 -4.91 43.07 30.31
N ASP A 752 -4.03 44.04 30.61
CA ASP A 752 -4.31 45.48 30.53
C ASP A 752 -5.08 45.83 29.24
N PRO A 753 -6.29 46.41 29.33
CA PRO A 753 -7.08 46.84 28.18
C PRO A 753 -6.28 47.67 27.17
N ALA A 754 -5.39 48.55 27.63
CA ALA A 754 -4.56 49.37 26.76
C ALA A 754 -3.57 48.55 25.93
N LEU A 755 -3.06 47.43 26.47
CA LEU A 755 -2.22 46.48 25.72
C LEU A 755 -3.04 45.63 24.75
N ARG A 756 -4.26 45.24 25.11
CA ARG A 756 -5.17 44.49 24.22
C ARG A 756 -5.63 45.32 23.02
N GLU A 757 -5.97 46.60 23.23
CA GLU A 757 -6.33 47.51 22.15
C GLU A 757 -5.13 47.80 21.23
N ARG A 758 -3.96 48.05 21.82
CA ARG A 758 -2.72 48.32 21.07
C ARG A 758 -2.25 47.13 20.23
N TYR A 759 -2.50 45.91 20.70
CA TYR A 759 -2.17 44.67 20.00
C TYR A 759 -3.42 43.80 19.86
N SER A 760 -4.39 44.25 19.07
CA SER A 760 -5.67 43.56 18.82
C SER A 760 -5.52 42.10 18.38
N ALA A 761 -4.41 41.76 17.71
CA ALA A 761 -4.08 40.39 17.32
C ALA A 761 -3.92 39.41 18.51
N LEU A 762 -3.74 39.89 19.75
CA LEU A 762 -3.65 39.03 20.95
C LEU A 762 -4.93 38.20 21.17
N ALA A 763 -6.09 38.64 20.68
CA ALA A 763 -7.32 37.86 20.71
C ALA A 763 -7.22 36.52 19.93
N LEU A 764 -6.36 36.47 18.90
CA LEU A 764 -6.14 35.25 18.10
C LEU A 764 -5.45 34.13 18.89
N LEU A 765 -4.84 34.42 20.06
CA LEU A 765 -4.20 33.41 20.90
C LEU A 765 -5.21 32.42 21.52
N THR A 766 -6.47 32.82 21.61
CA THR A 766 -7.57 32.03 22.18
C THR A 766 -8.46 31.39 21.11
N GLU A 767 -8.16 31.63 19.83
CA GLU A 767 -8.92 31.10 18.69
C GLU A 767 -8.16 29.93 18.03
N ASP A 768 -8.90 29.05 17.36
CA ASP A 768 -8.32 27.96 16.56
C ASP A 768 -8.05 28.43 15.11
N THR A 769 -7.30 29.53 14.98
CA THR A 769 -6.96 30.14 13.68
C THR A 769 -5.44 30.24 13.48
N PRO A 770 -4.95 30.25 12.21
CA PRO A 770 -3.51 30.32 11.95
C PRO A 770 -2.88 31.61 12.52
N LEU A 771 -1.94 31.47 13.45
CA LEU A 771 -1.30 32.64 14.07
C LEU A 771 -0.42 33.43 13.08
N PRO A 772 -0.52 34.78 13.09
CA PRO A 772 0.45 35.68 12.45
C PRO A 772 1.87 35.49 12.98
N ARG A 773 2.88 35.84 12.16
CA ARG A 773 4.31 35.65 12.50
C ARG A 773 4.71 36.29 13.83
N SER A 774 4.16 37.45 14.17
CA SER A 774 4.41 38.18 15.42
C SER A 774 3.99 37.39 16.67
N LEU A 775 2.85 36.69 16.62
CA LEU A 775 2.33 35.87 17.72
C LEU A 775 3.01 34.50 17.80
N ARG A 776 3.54 33.97 16.69
CA ARG A 776 4.33 32.72 16.70
C ARG A 776 5.58 32.81 17.58
N HIS A 777 6.20 33.98 17.64
CA HIS A 777 7.33 34.22 18.55
C HIS A 777 6.88 34.28 20.02
N LEU A 778 5.71 34.88 20.28
CA LEU A 778 5.14 34.99 21.63
C LEU A 778 4.77 33.63 22.22
N VAL A 779 4.11 32.74 21.46
CA VAL A 779 3.71 31.40 21.94
C VAL A 779 4.88 30.41 22.08
N ARG A 780 6.06 30.76 21.57
CA ARG A 780 7.31 29.98 21.75
C ARG A 780 8.05 30.33 23.04
N LEU A 781 7.63 31.38 23.75
CA LEU A 781 8.21 31.71 25.05
C LEU A 781 7.96 30.56 26.04
N PRO A 782 8.97 30.12 26.80
CA PRO A 782 8.84 28.97 27.71
C PRO A 782 7.66 29.06 28.69
N ALA A 783 7.34 30.28 29.16
CA ALA A 783 6.22 30.51 30.07
C ALA A 783 4.84 30.34 29.40
N LEU A 784 4.71 30.68 28.10
CA LEU A 784 3.43 30.66 27.38
C LEU A 784 3.19 29.34 26.64
N ALA A 785 4.25 28.66 26.20
CA ALA A 785 4.16 27.46 25.35
C ALA A 785 3.31 26.32 25.96
N PRO A 786 3.39 26.01 27.28
CA PRO A 786 2.53 25.00 27.89
C PRO A 786 1.06 25.41 27.92
N ALA A 787 0.77 26.67 28.27
CA ALA A 787 -0.60 27.18 28.34
C ALA A 787 -1.27 27.22 26.96
N TYR A 788 -0.53 27.67 25.93
CA TYR A 788 -0.99 27.64 24.54
C TYR A 788 -1.19 26.22 24.01
N SER A 789 -0.31 25.28 24.37
CA SER A 789 -0.48 23.88 23.98
C SER A 789 -1.70 23.24 24.66
N ALA A 790 -1.97 23.57 25.93
CA ALA A 790 -3.17 23.11 26.64
C ALA A 790 -4.47 23.66 26.03
N GLU A 791 -4.47 24.92 25.58
CA GLU A 791 -5.59 25.55 24.86
C GLU A 791 -5.96 24.75 23.60
N LEU A 792 -4.98 24.54 22.70
CA LEU A 792 -5.20 23.80 21.45
C LEU A 792 -5.59 22.34 21.68
N VAL A 793 -4.91 21.65 22.58
CA VAL A 793 -5.21 20.25 22.90
C VAL A 793 -6.62 20.13 23.46
N SER A 794 -7.05 21.05 24.31
CA SER A 794 -8.39 21.00 24.88
C SER A 794 -9.49 21.19 23.84
N ARG A 795 -9.33 22.11 22.88
CA ARG A 795 -10.28 22.29 21.77
C ARG A 795 -10.39 21.03 20.92
N ARG A 796 -9.24 20.43 20.56
CA ARG A 796 -9.22 19.15 19.83
C ARG A 796 -9.86 18.01 20.62
N ILE A 797 -9.73 18.02 21.94
CA ILE A 797 -10.45 17.10 22.83
C ILE A 797 -11.96 17.34 22.75
N ARG A 798 -12.42 18.58 22.81
CA ARG A 798 -13.84 18.89 22.61
C ARG A 798 -14.36 18.45 21.24
N THR A 799 -13.66 18.74 20.15
CA THR A 799 -14.11 18.38 18.80
C THR A 799 -14.33 16.87 18.63
N ALA A 800 -13.40 16.03 19.07
CA ALA A 800 -13.61 14.59 18.96
C ALA A 800 -14.56 14.01 20.03
N LEU A 801 -14.86 14.70 21.13
CA LEU A 801 -16.00 14.33 21.99
C LEU A 801 -17.32 14.53 21.24
N GLY A 802 -17.41 15.57 20.41
CA GLY A 802 -18.54 15.78 19.50
C GLY A 802 -18.71 14.65 18.48
N ARG A 803 -17.61 14.09 17.95
CA ARG A 803 -17.68 12.93 17.04
C ARG A 803 -18.27 11.69 17.72
N LEU A 804 -17.88 11.40 18.96
CA LEU A 804 -18.41 10.27 19.71
C LEU A 804 -19.93 10.34 19.94
N VAL A 805 -20.52 11.54 19.94
CA VAL A 805 -21.97 11.72 20.00
C VAL A 805 -22.62 11.28 18.68
N SER A 806 -22.03 11.65 17.55
CA SER A 806 -22.52 11.26 16.22
C SER A 806 -22.32 9.78 15.91
N ASP A 807 -21.32 9.15 16.53
CA ASP A 807 -21.05 7.71 16.39
C ASP A 807 -21.85 6.86 17.40
N ASP A 808 -22.62 7.50 18.29
CA ASP A 808 -23.33 6.85 19.41
C ASP A 808 -22.44 5.91 20.25
N ASP A 809 -21.25 6.40 20.64
CA ASP A 809 -20.21 5.58 21.25
C ASP A 809 -20.66 4.91 22.57
N PRO A 810 -20.54 3.58 22.72
CA PRO A 810 -21.00 2.86 23.92
C PRO A 810 -20.25 3.22 25.21
N ALA A 811 -19.02 3.72 25.14
CA ALA A 811 -18.27 4.16 26.33
C ALA A 811 -18.76 5.55 26.78
N LEU A 812 -19.03 6.45 25.83
CA LEU A 812 -19.66 7.75 26.12
C LEU A 812 -21.05 7.56 26.74
N ALA A 813 -21.90 6.70 26.15
CA ALA A 813 -23.23 6.41 26.67
C ALA A 813 -23.20 5.83 28.11
N ARG A 814 -22.27 4.91 28.39
CA ARG A 814 -22.06 4.34 29.73
C ARG A 814 -21.54 5.37 30.74
N ALA A 815 -20.61 6.23 30.36
CA ALA A 815 -20.09 7.26 31.25
C ALA A 815 -21.16 8.34 31.55
N LEU A 816 -21.91 8.75 30.53
CA LEU A 816 -22.97 9.75 30.64
C LEU A 816 -24.13 9.26 31.51
N SER A 817 -24.52 7.99 31.37
CA SER A 817 -25.58 7.41 32.22
C SER A 817 -25.16 7.28 33.68
N ARG A 818 -23.88 7.12 34.02
CA ARG A 818 -23.43 6.92 35.41
C ARG A 818 -23.27 8.22 36.21
N ARG A 819 -22.60 9.25 35.67
CA ARG A 819 -22.27 10.50 36.38
C ARG A 819 -22.36 11.72 35.44
N PRO A 820 -23.55 12.07 34.92
CA PRO A 820 -23.73 13.27 34.10
C PRO A 820 -23.58 14.54 34.96
N THR A 821 -23.30 15.67 34.30
CA THR A 821 -23.47 17.00 34.89
C THR A 821 -24.35 17.83 33.96
N VAL A 822 -25.09 18.81 34.49
CA VAL A 822 -26.00 19.62 33.68
C VAL A 822 -25.31 20.24 32.45
N PRO A 823 -24.12 20.89 32.56
CA PRO A 823 -23.46 21.50 31.39
C PRO A 823 -23.01 20.48 30.35
N LEU A 824 -22.53 19.30 30.78
CA LEU A 824 -22.13 18.21 29.90
C LEU A 824 -23.35 17.65 29.15
N LEU A 825 -24.40 17.31 29.88
CA LEU A 825 -25.61 16.69 29.32
C LEU A 825 -26.30 17.62 28.31
N CYS A 826 -26.41 18.91 28.62
CA CYS A 826 -27.00 19.89 27.69
C CYS A 826 -26.17 20.01 26.40
N ALA A 827 -24.85 20.16 26.50
CA ALA A 827 -23.98 20.32 25.32
C ALA A 827 -23.97 19.07 24.41
N LEU A 828 -23.94 17.87 24.98
CA LEU A 828 -24.00 16.64 24.17
C LEU A 828 -25.39 16.44 23.56
N THR A 829 -26.46 16.76 24.28
CA THR A 829 -27.84 16.67 23.75
C THR A 829 -28.04 17.62 22.57
N VAL A 830 -27.56 18.86 22.67
CA VAL A 830 -27.64 19.82 21.56
C VAL A 830 -26.77 19.38 20.37
N THR A 831 -25.58 18.81 20.63
CA THR A 831 -24.74 18.18 19.59
C THR A 831 -25.49 17.06 18.87
N ALA A 832 -26.17 16.16 19.60
CA ALA A 832 -26.95 15.06 19.01
C ALA A 832 -28.17 15.57 18.22
N LEU A 833 -28.75 16.70 18.59
CA LEU A 833 -29.83 17.33 17.83
C LEU A 833 -29.33 17.91 16.50
N LEU A 834 -28.21 18.64 16.54
CA LEU A 834 -27.67 19.36 15.40
C LEU A 834 -26.89 18.45 14.43
N ARG A 835 -26.31 17.37 14.94
CA ARG A 835 -25.62 16.32 14.18
C ARG A 835 -26.07 14.94 14.67
N PRO A 836 -27.25 14.47 14.24
CA PRO A 836 -27.84 13.23 14.74
C PRO A 836 -27.01 11.99 14.35
N PRO A 837 -26.85 11.01 15.26
CA PRO A 837 -26.27 9.72 14.93
C PRO A 837 -27.21 8.90 14.02
N ALA A 838 -26.66 7.88 13.37
CA ALA A 838 -27.44 6.93 12.56
C ALA A 838 -28.35 6.00 13.40
N THR A 839 -28.25 6.06 14.74
CA THR A 839 -29.02 5.23 15.67
C THR A 839 -30.37 5.85 16.03
N ALA A 840 -31.29 5.03 16.54
CA ALA A 840 -32.62 5.48 16.92
C ALA A 840 -32.59 6.50 18.07
N LEU A 841 -33.19 7.68 17.83
CA LEU A 841 -33.34 8.75 18.80
C LEU A 841 -34.69 8.66 19.55
N VAL A 842 -34.67 8.98 20.84
CA VAL A 842 -35.84 9.08 21.71
C VAL A 842 -36.21 10.54 21.90
N GLN A 843 -37.50 10.85 21.72
CA GLN A 843 -38.01 12.21 21.92
C GLN A 843 -38.08 12.57 23.41
N VAL A 844 -37.48 13.69 23.78
CA VAL A 844 -37.49 14.28 25.13
C VAL A 844 -38.53 15.39 25.22
N ALA A 845 -38.54 16.29 24.23
CA ALA A 845 -39.56 17.33 24.07
C ALA A 845 -40.06 17.32 22.62
N PRO A 846 -41.38 17.41 22.38
CA PRO A 846 -41.91 17.37 21.01
C PRO A 846 -41.55 18.63 20.22
N PRO A 847 -41.63 18.59 18.87
CA PRO A 847 -41.39 19.74 18.01
C PRO A 847 -42.14 20.99 18.48
N ARG A 848 -41.47 22.15 18.42
CA ARG A 848 -41.99 23.48 18.83
C ARG A 848 -42.28 23.66 20.33
N LYS A 849 -42.01 22.67 21.19
CA LYS A 849 -42.05 22.87 22.65
C LYS A 849 -40.69 23.27 23.18
N ILE A 850 -40.66 24.31 24.00
CA ILE A 850 -39.44 24.87 24.60
C ILE A 850 -39.19 24.40 26.02
N THR A 851 -40.15 23.73 26.65
CA THR A 851 -40.02 23.17 28.00
C THR A 851 -39.44 21.75 27.93
N VAL A 852 -38.33 21.52 28.63
CA VAL A 852 -37.69 20.20 28.75
C VAL A 852 -38.16 19.55 30.06
N PRO A 853 -38.82 18.37 30.00
CA PRO A 853 -39.39 17.72 31.18
C PRO A 853 -38.29 17.14 32.09
N GLY A 854 -38.50 17.13 33.40
CA GLY A 854 -37.55 16.65 34.40
C GLY A 854 -37.68 17.39 35.74
N TYR A 855 -36.91 17.01 36.75
CA TYR A 855 -36.81 17.78 38.00
C TYR A 855 -35.37 18.28 38.22
N PRO A 856 -35.14 19.60 38.24
CA PRO A 856 -36.09 20.68 37.92
C PRO A 856 -36.44 20.72 36.42
N ALA A 857 -37.64 21.19 36.06
CA ALA A 857 -37.96 21.46 34.67
C ALA A 857 -37.12 22.64 34.16
N SER A 858 -36.72 22.63 32.89
CA SER A 858 -35.91 23.70 32.30
C SER A 858 -36.49 24.18 30.97
N SER A 859 -36.14 25.40 30.54
CA SER A 859 -36.58 25.98 29.28
C SER A 859 -35.41 26.14 28.32
N LEU A 860 -35.59 25.79 27.05
CA LEU A 860 -34.64 26.06 25.96
C LEU A 860 -34.52 27.56 25.67
N ALA A 861 -35.56 28.34 26.02
CA ALA A 861 -35.64 29.79 25.76
C ALA A 861 -35.11 30.66 26.91
N ASP A 862 -34.75 30.07 28.04
CA ASP A 862 -34.12 30.78 29.15
C ASP A 862 -32.68 31.18 28.78
N GLU A 863 -32.43 32.47 28.56
CA GLU A 863 -31.12 33.02 28.13
C GLU A 863 -29.99 32.71 29.12
N ASP A 864 -30.32 32.72 30.41
CA ASP A 864 -29.39 32.36 31.49
C ASP A 864 -29.43 30.86 31.83
N GLY A 865 -30.29 30.11 31.15
CA GLY A 865 -30.52 28.69 31.36
C GLY A 865 -29.40 27.79 30.85
N PRO A 866 -29.36 26.52 31.29
CA PRO A 866 -28.28 25.59 31.00
C PRO A 866 -28.14 25.26 29.50
N TRP A 867 -29.25 25.33 28.75
CA TRP A 867 -29.28 25.07 27.31
C TRP A 867 -28.63 26.18 26.49
N ARG A 868 -28.89 27.45 26.83
CA ARG A 868 -28.30 28.61 26.16
C ARG A 868 -26.81 28.73 26.49
N ARG A 869 -26.43 28.46 27.75
CA ARG A 869 -25.02 28.37 28.16
C ARG A 869 -24.25 27.23 27.47
N ALA A 870 -24.94 26.20 26.97
CA ALA A 870 -24.30 25.11 26.25
C ALA A 870 -23.93 25.44 24.80
N LEU A 871 -24.58 26.43 24.15
CA LEU A 871 -24.39 26.71 22.73
C LEU A 871 -22.93 27.09 22.36
N PRO A 872 -22.23 27.98 23.10
CA PRO A 872 -20.82 28.25 22.80
C PRO A 872 -19.93 27.00 22.93
N VAL A 873 -20.28 26.10 23.85
CA VAL A 873 -19.54 24.84 24.07
C VAL A 873 -19.78 23.84 22.94
N VAL A 874 -21.00 23.82 22.37
CA VAL A 874 -21.34 22.97 21.22
C VAL A 874 -20.52 23.34 19.98
N ALA A 875 -20.21 24.63 19.79
CA ALA A 875 -19.31 25.05 18.72
C ALA A 875 -17.90 24.43 18.89
N GLU A 876 -17.39 24.30 20.13
CA GLU A 876 -16.11 23.62 20.39
C GLU A 876 -16.18 22.10 20.16
N LEU A 877 -17.38 21.50 20.24
CA LEU A 877 -17.62 20.10 19.84
C LEU A 877 -17.61 19.93 18.31
N GLY A 878 -17.39 21.02 17.56
CA GLY A 878 -17.25 21.01 16.11
C GLY A 878 -18.58 20.98 15.37
N VAL A 879 -19.65 21.52 15.96
CA VAL A 879 -21.00 21.58 15.37
C VAL A 879 -21.46 23.02 15.24
N ASP A 880 -21.99 23.38 14.07
CA ASP A 880 -22.61 24.69 13.83
C ASP A 880 -23.92 24.83 14.63
N THR A 881 -24.01 25.86 15.45
CA THR A 881 -25.17 26.13 16.32
C THR A 881 -26.21 27.04 15.69
N GLY A 882 -25.92 27.64 14.53
CA GLY A 882 -26.87 28.51 13.81
C GLY A 882 -28.27 27.88 13.63
N PRO A 883 -28.37 26.61 13.18
CA PRO A 883 -29.67 25.93 12.97
C PRO A 883 -30.40 25.47 14.23
N PHE A 884 -29.95 25.83 15.45
CA PHE A 884 -30.49 25.28 16.70
C PHE A 884 -32.00 25.42 16.84
N TRP A 885 -32.54 26.62 16.62
CA TRP A 885 -33.98 26.86 16.76
C TRP A 885 -34.79 26.17 15.67
N ASP A 886 -34.27 26.12 14.45
CA ASP A 886 -34.91 25.44 13.32
C ASP A 886 -35.02 23.94 13.58
N ARG A 887 -33.97 23.32 14.13
CA ARG A 887 -33.95 21.91 14.50
C ARG A 887 -34.88 21.58 15.66
N VAL A 888 -34.90 22.41 16.71
CA VAL A 888 -35.88 22.25 17.81
C VAL A 888 -37.32 22.37 17.29
N ALA A 889 -37.58 23.29 16.34
CA ALA A 889 -38.90 23.49 15.78
C ALA A 889 -39.34 22.33 14.87
N ALA A 890 -38.43 21.73 14.10
CA ALA A 890 -38.71 20.62 13.19
C ALA A 890 -38.78 19.27 13.90
N ASP A 891 -37.78 18.97 14.74
CA ASP A 891 -37.55 17.62 15.26
C ASP A 891 -37.91 17.48 16.75
N GLY A 892 -38.02 18.59 17.48
CA GLY A 892 -38.08 18.59 18.94
C GLY A 892 -36.72 18.28 19.57
N LEU A 893 -36.66 18.19 20.90
CA LEU A 893 -35.44 17.76 21.58
C LEU A 893 -35.38 16.23 21.60
N ARG A 894 -34.31 15.64 21.08
CA ARG A 894 -34.12 14.18 21.01
C ARG A 894 -32.75 13.77 21.55
N VAL A 895 -32.66 12.56 22.08
CA VAL A 895 -31.40 11.96 22.58
C VAL A 895 -31.24 10.52 22.08
N PRO A 896 -30.00 10.01 21.91
CA PRO A 896 -29.78 8.61 21.59
C PRO A 896 -30.38 7.67 22.63
N ARG A 897 -31.01 6.58 22.18
CA ARG A 897 -31.62 5.58 23.09
C ARG A 897 -30.58 4.97 24.03
N SER A 898 -29.34 4.82 23.58
CA SER A 898 -28.20 4.26 24.32
C SER A 898 -27.88 5.01 25.62
N TRP A 899 -28.24 6.29 25.73
CA TRP A 899 -27.97 7.13 26.91
C TRP A 899 -28.95 6.86 28.05
N LEU A 900 -30.12 6.29 27.73
CA LEU A 900 -31.23 6.13 28.64
C LEU A 900 -31.18 4.76 29.33
N THR A 901 -31.31 4.74 30.66
CA THR A 901 -31.49 3.51 31.45
C THR A 901 -32.98 3.27 31.72
N ALA A 902 -33.33 2.27 32.54
CA ALA A 902 -34.71 1.83 32.84
C ALA A 902 -35.69 2.90 33.38
N GLY A 903 -35.26 4.15 33.59
CA GLY A 903 -36.10 5.29 33.98
C GLY A 903 -36.17 6.45 32.97
N GLY A 904 -35.61 6.29 31.77
CA GLY A 904 -35.68 7.28 30.69
C GLY A 904 -35.03 8.63 31.02
N TRP A 905 -35.46 9.67 30.30
CA TRP A 905 -34.90 11.02 30.42
C TRP A 905 -35.01 11.64 31.82
N PRO A 906 -36.14 11.56 32.56
CA PRO A 906 -36.25 12.19 33.88
C PRO A 906 -35.21 11.71 34.89
N VAL A 907 -34.83 10.43 34.84
CA VAL A 907 -33.80 9.86 35.72
C VAL A 907 -32.41 10.33 35.34
N LEU A 908 -32.10 10.40 34.03
CA LEU A 908 -30.81 10.94 33.56
C LEU A 908 -30.67 12.43 33.91
N TRP A 909 -31.73 13.20 33.72
CA TRP A 909 -31.79 14.62 34.04
C TRP A 909 -31.67 14.88 35.56
N GLY A 910 -32.44 14.16 36.38
CA GLY A 910 -32.36 14.27 37.84
C GLY A 910 -30.96 13.91 38.37
N ARG A 911 -30.31 12.89 37.78
CA ARG A 911 -28.93 12.52 38.13
C ARG A 911 -27.90 13.58 37.75
N ALA A 912 -28.18 14.45 36.78
CA ALA A 912 -27.27 15.54 36.42
C ALA A 912 -27.32 16.71 37.42
N HIS A 913 -28.39 16.79 38.21
CA HIS A 913 -28.65 17.82 39.22
C HIS A 913 -28.33 17.40 40.66
N GLY A 914 -28.08 16.11 40.91
CA GLY A 914 -27.64 15.55 42.20
C GLY A 914 -26.18 15.11 42.16
#